data_AF-B5VEG0-F1
#
_entry.id   AF-B5VEG0-F1
#
_cell.length_a   1.000
_cell.length_b   1.000
_cell.length_c   1.000
_cell.angle_alpha   90.00
_cell.angle_beta   90.00
_cell.angle_gamma   90.00
#
_symmetry.space_group_name_H-M   'P 1'
#
loop_
_entity.id
_entity.type
_entity.pdbx_description
1 polymer ?
#
loop_
_entity_poly.entity_id
_entity_poly.type
_entity_poly.pdbx_seq_one_letter_code
_entity_poly.pdbx_strand_id
1 'polypeptide(L)'
;MTVSSDTTAEISLGWSIQDWIDFHKSSSSQASLRLLESLLDSQNVAPVDNAWISLISKENLLHQFQILKSRENKETLPLYGVPIAVKDNIDVRGLPTTAACPSFAYEPSKDSKVVELLRNAGAIIVGKTNLDQFATGLVGTRSPYGKTPCAFSKEHVSGGSSAGSASVVARGIVPIALGTDTAGSGRVPAALNNLIGLKPTKGVFSCQGVVPACKSLDCVSIFALNLSDAERCFRIMCQPDPDNDEYSRPYVSNPLKKFPSNVTIAIPKNIPWYGETKNPVLFSNAVENLSRTGANVIEIDFEPLLELARCLYEGTWVAERYQAIQSFLDSKPPKESLDPTVISIIEGAKKYSAVDCFSFEYKRQGILQKVRRLLESVDVLCVPTCPLNPTMQQVADEPVLVNSRQGTWTNFVNLADLAALAVPAGFRDDGLPNGITLIGKKFTDYALLELANRYFQNMFPNGSRTYGTFTSSSVKPANDQLVGPDYDPSTSIKLAVVGAHLKGLPLHWQLEKVNATYLCTTKTSKAYQLFALPKNGPVLKPGLRRVQDSNGSQIELEVYSVPKELFGAFISMVPEPLGIGSVELESGEWIKSFICEESGYKAKGTVDITKYGGFRAYFEMLKKKESQKKKLFDTVLIANRGEIAVRIIKTLKKLGIRSVAVYSDPDKYSQHVTDADVSVPLHGTTAAQTYLDMNKIIDAAKQTNAQAIIPGYGFLSENADFSDACTSAGITFVGPSGDIIRGLGLKHSARQIAQKAGVPLVPGSLLITSVEEAKKVAAELEYPVMVKSTAGGGGIGLQKVDSEEDIEHIFETVKHQGETFFGDAGVFLERFIE
;
A
#
# COMPACT_ATOMS: atom_id res chain seq x y z
N MET A 1 -38.44 -13.28 33.65
CA MET A 1 -39.08 -12.10 33.02
C MET A 1 -39.43 -12.50 31.61
N THR A 2 -40.72 -12.61 31.31
CA THR A 2 -41.28 -12.94 29.99
C THR A 2 -41.16 -11.71 29.08
N VAL A 3 -40.15 -11.69 28.24
CA VAL A 3 -39.99 -10.74 27.13
C VAL A 3 -40.90 -11.20 26.00
N SER A 4 -41.73 -10.31 25.43
CA SER A 4 -42.67 -10.65 24.37
C SER A 4 -41.95 -11.08 23.08
N SER A 5 -42.54 -11.99 22.31
CA SER A 5 -41.97 -12.56 21.08
C SER A 5 -41.60 -11.52 20.00
N ASP A 6 -42.27 -10.36 19.99
CA ASP A 6 -42.01 -9.28 19.03
C ASP A 6 -40.72 -8.51 19.34
N THR A 7 -40.24 -8.54 20.60
CA THR A 7 -39.01 -7.81 21.00
C THR A 7 -37.73 -8.64 20.84
N THR A 8 -37.81 -9.95 20.55
CA THR A 8 -36.62 -10.82 20.42
C THR A 8 -36.01 -10.88 19.03
N ALA A 9 -36.80 -10.75 17.96
CA ALA A 9 -36.29 -10.78 16.58
C ALA A 9 -35.56 -9.47 16.20
N GLU A 10 -36.10 -8.32 16.60
CA GLU A 10 -35.50 -7.00 16.33
C GLU A 10 -34.07 -6.88 16.87
N ILE A 11 -33.76 -7.58 17.97
CA ILE A 11 -32.44 -7.58 18.59
C ILE A 11 -31.36 -8.15 17.66
N SER A 12 -31.73 -9.11 16.78
CA SER A 12 -30.78 -9.83 15.92
C SER A 12 -30.50 -9.16 14.58
N LEU A 13 -31.27 -8.10 14.23
CA LEU A 13 -31.11 -7.41 12.96
C LEU A 13 -29.74 -6.73 12.88
N GLY A 14 -28.98 -7.05 11.83
CA GLY A 14 -27.66 -6.47 11.57
C GLY A 14 -26.51 -7.16 12.31
N TRP A 15 -26.79 -8.26 13.01
CA TRP A 15 -25.73 -9.07 13.65
C TRP A 15 -24.77 -9.63 12.61
N SER A 16 -23.48 -9.58 12.93
CA SER A 16 -22.42 -10.30 12.22
C SER A 16 -22.45 -11.79 12.57
N ILE A 17 -21.68 -12.61 11.84
CA ILE A 17 -21.49 -14.02 12.20
C ILE A 17 -20.97 -14.15 13.64
N GLN A 18 -20.07 -13.26 14.06
CA GLN A 18 -19.50 -13.31 15.40
C GLN A 18 -20.54 -13.00 16.49
N ASP A 19 -21.43 -12.03 16.26
CA ASP A 19 -22.50 -11.70 17.22
C ASP A 19 -23.44 -12.90 17.44
N TRP A 20 -23.80 -13.62 16.36
CA TRP A 20 -24.58 -14.87 16.46
C TRP A 20 -23.87 -15.96 17.25
N ILE A 21 -22.59 -16.20 16.98
CA ILE A 21 -21.80 -17.22 17.70
C ILE A 21 -21.66 -16.87 19.17
N ASP A 22 -21.37 -15.61 19.49
CA ASP A 22 -21.22 -15.15 20.88
C ASP A 22 -22.53 -15.31 21.66
N PHE A 23 -23.67 -15.01 21.02
CA PHE A 23 -24.99 -15.27 21.60
C PHE A 23 -25.21 -16.77 21.86
N HIS A 24 -24.91 -17.64 20.89
CA HIS A 24 -25.08 -19.08 21.04
C HIS A 24 -24.18 -19.69 22.11
N LYS A 25 -22.95 -19.19 22.26
CA LYS A 25 -22.00 -19.63 23.29
C LYS A 25 -22.40 -19.20 24.70
N SER A 26 -22.99 -18.02 24.82
CA SER A 26 -23.43 -17.47 26.11
C SER A 26 -24.85 -17.89 26.53
N SER A 27 -25.60 -18.53 25.63
CA SER A 27 -27.03 -18.86 25.82
C SER A 27 -27.29 -20.35 25.93
N SER A 28 -28.41 -20.73 26.55
CA SER A 28 -28.88 -22.11 26.52
C SER A 28 -29.33 -22.52 25.10
N SER A 29 -29.32 -23.81 24.79
CA SER A 29 -29.82 -24.30 23.49
C SER A 29 -31.28 -23.92 23.24
N GLN A 30 -32.11 -23.82 24.29
CA GLN A 30 -33.51 -23.42 24.15
C GLN A 30 -33.65 -21.92 23.85
N ALA A 31 -32.80 -21.07 24.44
CA ALA A 31 -32.77 -19.64 24.09
C ALA A 31 -32.27 -19.44 22.64
N SER A 32 -31.24 -20.20 22.23
CA SER A 32 -30.74 -20.19 20.85
C SER A 32 -31.80 -20.57 19.83
N LEU A 33 -32.53 -21.67 20.07
CA LEU A 33 -33.61 -22.09 19.18
C LEU A 33 -34.73 -21.05 19.12
N ARG A 34 -35.17 -20.50 20.26
CA ARG A 34 -36.21 -19.46 20.30
C ARG A 34 -35.84 -18.21 19.52
N LEU A 35 -34.56 -17.80 19.53
CA LEU A 35 -34.12 -16.67 18.73
C LEU A 35 -34.26 -16.96 17.23
N LEU A 36 -33.86 -18.15 16.78
CA LEU A 36 -34.01 -18.57 15.39
C LEU A 36 -35.49 -18.74 14.98
N GLU A 37 -36.33 -19.25 15.87
CA GLU A 37 -37.79 -19.34 15.67
C GLU A 37 -38.42 -17.95 15.54
N SER A 38 -38.04 -17.02 16.42
CA SER A 38 -38.51 -15.62 16.38
C SER A 38 -38.04 -14.90 15.11
N LEU A 39 -36.79 -15.15 14.67
CA LEU A 39 -36.30 -14.67 13.37
C LEU A 39 -37.18 -15.22 12.24
N LEU A 40 -37.40 -16.53 12.18
CA LEU A 40 -38.20 -17.17 11.13
C LEU A 40 -39.65 -16.66 11.11
N ASP A 41 -40.28 -16.51 12.28
CA ASP A 41 -41.66 -16.02 12.44
C ASP A 41 -41.82 -14.57 11.96
N SER A 42 -40.76 -13.77 12.01
CA SER A 42 -40.78 -12.38 11.52
C SER A 42 -40.69 -12.27 10.00
N GLN A 43 -40.40 -13.36 9.29
CA GLN A 43 -40.23 -13.36 7.83
C GLN A 43 -41.52 -13.75 7.11
N ASN A 44 -41.69 -13.18 5.92
CA ASN A 44 -42.82 -13.50 5.04
C ASN A 44 -42.28 -13.91 3.66
N VAL A 45 -43.04 -14.70 2.93
CA VAL A 45 -42.74 -15.04 1.53
C VAL A 45 -43.42 -14.05 0.58
N ALA A 46 -42.99 -14.05 -0.68
CA ALA A 46 -43.67 -13.35 -1.76
C ALA A 46 -45.17 -13.74 -1.85
N PRO A 47 -46.08 -12.79 -2.16
CA PRO A 47 -45.81 -11.40 -2.54
C PRO A 47 -45.71 -10.39 -1.37
N VAL A 48 -45.75 -10.85 -0.12
CA VAL A 48 -45.68 -9.95 1.05
C VAL A 48 -44.26 -9.39 1.23
N ASP A 49 -43.25 -10.26 1.17
CA ASP A 49 -41.86 -9.85 1.02
C ASP A 49 -41.27 -10.49 -0.24
N ASN A 50 -41.08 -9.67 -1.28
CA ASN A 50 -40.54 -10.10 -2.56
C ASN A 50 -39.07 -10.57 -2.49
N ALA A 51 -38.40 -10.50 -1.34
CA ALA A 51 -37.05 -11.04 -1.18
C ALA A 51 -37.03 -12.57 -1.00
N TRP A 52 -38.13 -13.19 -0.55
CA TRP A 52 -38.20 -14.62 -0.24
C TRP A 52 -39.16 -15.35 -1.19
N ILE A 53 -38.69 -16.42 -1.84
CA ILE A 53 -39.56 -17.33 -2.59
C ILE A 53 -40.15 -18.39 -1.65
N SER A 54 -39.32 -18.94 -0.77
CA SER A 54 -39.73 -19.93 0.22
C SER A 54 -38.92 -19.78 1.51
N LEU A 55 -39.54 -20.16 2.63
CA LEU A 55 -38.93 -20.22 3.96
C LEU A 55 -39.02 -21.66 4.47
N ILE A 56 -38.07 -22.05 5.33
CA ILE A 56 -38.17 -23.34 6.03
C ILE A 56 -39.40 -23.38 6.94
N SER A 57 -39.93 -24.58 7.19
CA SER A 57 -40.90 -24.78 8.27
C SER A 57 -40.21 -24.79 9.64
N LYS A 58 -40.97 -24.56 10.72
CA LYS A 58 -40.46 -24.73 12.11
C LYS A 58 -39.93 -26.14 12.37
N GLU A 59 -40.54 -27.15 11.77
CA GLU A 59 -40.08 -28.54 11.85
C GLU A 59 -38.71 -28.69 11.18
N ASN A 60 -38.52 -28.10 10.00
CA ASN A 60 -37.22 -28.10 9.32
C ASN A 60 -36.16 -27.34 10.14
N LEU A 61 -36.51 -26.18 10.72
CA LEU A 61 -35.63 -25.44 11.64
C LEU A 61 -35.20 -26.31 12.81
N LEU A 62 -36.16 -26.96 13.48
CA LEU A 62 -35.88 -27.86 14.59
C LEU A 62 -34.98 -29.02 14.17
N HIS A 63 -35.23 -29.61 13.00
CA HIS A 63 -34.41 -30.69 12.45
C HIS A 63 -32.96 -30.23 12.17
N GLN A 64 -32.77 -29.08 11.53
CA GLN A 64 -31.43 -28.49 11.33
C GLN A 64 -30.73 -28.24 12.67
N PHE A 65 -31.44 -27.69 13.64
CA PHE A 65 -30.90 -27.41 14.97
C PHE A 65 -30.55 -28.68 15.75
N GLN A 66 -31.34 -29.75 15.63
CA GLN A 66 -31.04 -31.05 16.22
C GLN A 66 -29.78 -31.69 15.62
N ILE A 67 -29.60 -31.61 14.29
CA ILE A 67 -28.36 -32.03 13.62
C ILE A 67 -27.17 -31.22 14.14
N LEU A 68 -27.33 -29.91 14.29
CA LEU A 68 -26.28 -29.06 14.84
C LEU A 68 -25.93 -29.44 16.29
N LYS A 69 -26.95 -29.76 17.10
CA LYS A 69 -26.79 -30.22 18.48
C LYS A 69 -26.19 -31.62 18.59
N SER A 70 -26.22 -32.46 17.56
CA SER A 70 -25.60 -33.78 17.62
C SER A 70 -24.10 -33.76 17.30
N ARG A 71 -23.58 -32.64 16.77
CA ARG A 71 -22.14 -32.48 16.52
C ARG A 71 -21.35 -32.48 17.82
N GLU A 72 -20.23 -33.19 17.87
CA GLU A 72 -19.38 -33.24 19.07
C GLU A 72 -18.52 -31.98 19.25
N ASN A 73 -18.18 -31.31 18.15
CA ASN A 73 -17.24 -30.18 18.07
C ASN A 73 -17.91 -28.81 17.92
N LYS A 74 -19.07 -28.59 18.54
CA LYS A 74 -19.90 -27.38 18.38
C LYS A 74 -19.14 -26.07 18.56
N GLU A 75 -18.29 -26.01 19.59
CA GLU A 75 -17.56 -24.80 19.98
C GLU A 75 -16.52 -24.33 18.95
N THR A 76 -16.11 -25.22 18.03
CA THR A 76 -15.13 -24.95 16.99
C THR A 76 -15.74 -24.80 15.60
N LEU A 77 -17.05 -24.99 15.45
CA LEU A 77 -17.75 -24.79 14.19
C LEU A 77 -17.80 -23.29 13.84
N PRO A 78 -17.24 -22.85 12.69
CA PRO A 78 -17.05 -21.44 12.40
C PRO A 78 -18.36 -20.70 12.08
N LEU A 79 -19.46 -21.41 11.83
CA LEU A 79 -20.81 -20.86 11.59
C LEU A 79 -21.86 -21.44 12.55
N TYR A 80 -21.48 -21.88 13.75
CA TYR A 80 -22.39 -22.54 14.69
C TYR A 80 -23.69 -21.75 14.93
N GLY A 81 -24.82 -22.26 14.44
CA GLY A 81 -26.16 -21.70 14.65
C GLY A 81 -26.49 -20.49 13.79
N VAL A 82 -25.58 -20.08 12.90
CA VAL A 82 -25.69 -18.83 12.15
C VAL A 82 -26.74 -18.97 11.05
N PRO A 83 -27.79 -18.12 11.02
CA PRO A 83 -28.79 -18.16 9.96
C PRO A 83 -28.23 -17.59 8.65
N ILE A 84 -28.48 -18.27 7.54
CA ILE A 84 -28.07 -17.82 6.20
C ILE A 84 -29.20 -17.98 5.19
N ALA A 85 -29.15 -17.18 4.13
CA ALA A 85 -30.08 -17.25 3.01
C ALA A 85 -29.40 -17.77 1.73
N VAL A 86 -30.15 -18.44 0.87
CA VAL A 86 -29.59 -19.08 -0.34
C VAL A 86 -30.43 -18.69 -1.55
N LYS A 87 -29.80 -18.17 -2.61
CA LYS A 87 -30.50 -17.85 -3.87
C LYS A 87 -31.23 -19.06 -4.42
N ASP A 88 -32.47 -18.87 -4.88
CA ASP A 88 -33.34 -19.97 -5.32
C ASP A 88 -32.99 -20.58 -6.68
N ASN A 89 -31.72 -20.51 -7.08
CA ASN A 89 -31.13 -21.33 -8.13
C ASN A 89 -30.04 -22.26 -7.59
N ILE A 90 -29.86 -22.33 -6.26
CA ILE A 90 -28.90 -23.16 -5.55
C ILE A 90 -29.70 -24.16 -4.70
N ASP A 91 -29.37 -25.43 -4.81
CA ASP A 91 -30.08 -26.51 -4.14
C ASP A 91 -29.89 -26.49 -2.62
N VAL A 92 -31.01 -26.63 -1.92
CA VAL A 92 -31.11 -26.83 -0.48
C VAL A 92 -32.09 -27.97 -0.26
N ARG A 93 -31.63 -29.10 0.29
CA ARG A 93 -32.49 -30.24 0.57
C ARG A 93 -33.57 -29.86 1.58
N GLY A 94 -34.82 -30.11 1.20
CA GLY A 94 -36.01 -29.80 2.02
C GLY A 94 -36.65 -28.44 1.71
N LEU A 95 -36.20 -27.75 0.66
CA LEU A 95 -36.89 -26.63 0.03
C LEU A 95 -36.83 -26.79 -1.50
N PRO A 96 -37.92 -26.47 -2.23
CA PRO A 96 -37.89 -26.52 -3.69
C PRO A 96 -36.86 -25.53 -4.26
N THR A 97 -36.28 -25.86 -5.40
CA THR A 97 -35.51 -24.94 -6.23
C THR A 97 -36.35 -24.53 -7.43
N THR A 98 -36.61 -23.22 -7.60
CA THR A 98 -37.52 -22.73 -8.66
C THR A 98 -36.84 -21.91 -9.74
N ALA A 99 -35.63 -21.39 -9.49
CA ALA A 99 -34.97 -20.40 -10.34
C ALA A 99 -35.86 -19.18 -10.69
N ALA A 100 -36.74 -18.81 -9.76
CA ALA A 100 -37.81 -17.81 -9.93
C ALA A 100 -38.76 -18.12 -11.10
N CYS A 101 -38.99 -19.40 -11.39
CA CYS A 101 -39.99 -19.87 -12.34
C CYS A 101 -40.89 -20.92 -11.66
N PRO A 102 -42.15 -20.58 -11.32
CA PRO A 102 -43.03 -21.49 -10.58
C PRO A 102 -43.20 -22.88 -11.20
N SER A 103 -43.24 -22.96 -12.54
CA SER A 103 -43.41 -24.23 -13.26
C SER A 103 -42.11 -25.01 -13.47
N PHE A 104 -40.95 -24.41 -13.19
CA PHE A 104 -39.64 -25.07 -13.21
C PHE A 104 -39.31 -25.76 -11.87
N ALA A 105 -40.12 -25.54 -10.83
CA ALA A 105 -39.85 -26.01 -9.48
C ALA A 105 -39.58 -27.52 -9.41
N TYR A 106 -38.51 -27.89 -8.70
CA TYR A 106 -38.18 -29.27 -8.36
C TYR A 106 -37.70 -29.37 -6.91
N GLU A 107 -37.83 -30.58 -6.33
CA GLU A 107 -37.33 -30.87 -4.98
C GLU A 107 -35.94 -31.52 -5.07
N PRO A 108 -34.87 -30.83 -4.65
CA PRO A 108 -33.52 -31.40 -4.69
C PRO A 108 -33.35 -32.51 -3.64
N SER A 109 -32.83 -33.66 -4.07
CA SER A 109 -32.58 -34.81 -3.18
C SER A 109 -31.37 -34.63 -2.26
N LYS A 110 -30.47 -33.69 -2.60
CA LYS A 110 -29.26 -33.34 -1.85
C LYS A 110 -29.06 -31.84 -1.81
N ASP A 111 -28.31 -31.37 -0.81
CA ASP A 111 -27.80 -30.00 -0.81
C ASP A 111 -26.85 -29.80 -2.00
N SER A 112 -26.78 -28.58 -2.52
CA SER A 112 -25.64 -28.16 -3.34
C SER A 112 -24.34 -28.26 -2.54
N LYS A 113 -23.21 -28.40 -3.22
CA LYS A 113 -21.92 -28.59 -2.52
C LYS A 113 -21.60 -27.43 -1.57
N VAL A 114 -21.88 -26.20 -1.99
CA VAL A 114 -21.66 -25.00 -1.18
C VAL A 114 -22.58 -24.95 0.05
N VAL A 115 -23.84 -25.36 -0.07
CA VAL A 115 -24.77 -25.44 1.06
C VAL A 115 -24.35 -26.54 2.03
N GLU A 116 -23.95 -27.71 1.52
CA GLU A 116 -23.42 -28.82 2.33
C GLU A 116 -22.24 -28.37 3.18
N LEU A 117 -21.27 -27.67 2.58
CA LEU A 117 -20.08 -27.14 3.26
C LEU A 117 -20.46 -26.14 4.38
N LEU A 118 -21.38 -25.21 4.12
CA LEU A 118 -21.83 -24.24 5.12
C LEU A 118 -22.61 -24.90 6.27
N ARG A 119 -23.47 -25.88 5.99
CA ARG A 119 -24.17 -26.66 7.03
C ARG A 119 -23.21 -27.49 7.86
N ASN A 120 -22.20 -28.11 7.24
CA ASN A 120 -21.14 -28.82 7.95
C ASN A 120 -20.32 -27.89 8.84
N ALA A 121 -20.17 -26.62 8.45
CA ALA A 121 -19.58 -25.56 9.25
C ALA A 121 -20.50 -24.98 10.35
N GLY A 122 -21.76 -25.40 10.41
CA GLY A 122 -22.71 -25.09 11.48
C GLY A 122 -23.86 -24.16 11.12
N ALA A 123 -23.96 -23.71 9.86
CA ALA A 123 -24.98 -22.76 9.42
C ALA A 123 -26.40 -23.36 9.39
N ILE A 124 -27.40 -22.50 9.61
CA ILE A 124 -28.84 -22.81 9.51
C ILE A 124 -29.40 -22.11 8.27
N ILE A 125 -29.98 -22.86 7.34
CA ILE A 125 -30.59 -22.28 6.14
C ILE A 125 -31.99 -21.77 6.48
N VAL A 126 -32.25 -20.48 6.28
CA VAL A 126 -33.56 -19.84 6.59
C VAL A 126 -34.56 -19.99 5.45
N GLY A 127 -34.11 -19.89 4.20
CA GLY A 127 -35.01 -19.92 3.06
C GLY A 127 -34.32 -19.74 1.72
N LYS A 128 -35.13 -19.80 0.66
CA LYS A 128 -34.70 -19.55 -0.72
C LYS A 128 -35.06 -18.12 -1.13
N THR A 129 -34.07 -17.35 -1.55
CA THR A 129 -34.26 -15.92 -1.89
C THR A 129 -34.60 -15.73 -3.37
N ASN A 130 -35.37 -14.68 -3.65
CA ASN A 130 -35.83 -14.33 -4.98
C ASN A 130 -34.68 -13.85 -5.89
N LEU A 131 -34.87 -14.00 -7.20
CA LEU A 131 -33.90 -13.68 -8.23
C LEU A 131 -34.57 -13.24 -9.54
N ASP A 132 -33.84 -12.54 -10.42
CA ASP A 132 -34.25 -12.47 -11.84
C ASP A 132 -34.29 -13.90 -12.40
N GLN A 133 -35.36 -14.24 -13.10
CA GLN A 133 -35.66 -15.60 -13.55
C GLN A 133 -34.50 -16.23 -14.33
N PHE A 134 -34.18 -17.48 -14.00
CA PHE A 134 -33.01 -18.22 -14.51
C PHE A 134 -31.68 -17.45 -14.37
N ALA A 135 -31.58 -16.62 -13.33
CA ALA A 135 -30.46 -15.73 -13.08
C ALA A 135 -30.14 -14.78 -14.25
N THR A 136 -31.15 -14.37 -15.03
CA THR A 136 -30.99 -13.57 -16.27
C THR A 136 -31.34 -12.10 -16.06
N GLY A 137 -30.42 -11.34 -15.48
CA GLY A 137 -30.59 -9.90 -15.31
C GLY A 137 -29.67 -9.30 -14.27
N LEU A 138 -29.62 -7.97 -14.25
CA LEU A 138 -28.89 -7.14 -13.31
C LEU A 138 -29.81 -6.16 -12.56
N VAL A 139 -31.13 -6.39 -12.60
CA VAL A 139 -32.14 -5.43 -12.13
C VAL A 139 -32.97 -5.94 -10.95
N GLY A 140 -33.22 -7.25 -10.82
CA GLY A 140 -34.03 -7.81 -9.72
C GLY A 140 -35.54 -7.63 -9.89
N THR A 141 -35.98 -7.30 -11.11
CA THR A 141 -37.40 -7.02 -11.45
C THR A 141 -38.04 -8.10 -12.32
N ARG A 142 -37.27 -9.10 -12.76
CA ARG A 142 -37.69 -10.12 -13.74
C ARG A 142 -38.09 -11.42 -13.06
N SER A 143 -39.00 -11.32 -12.09
CA SER A 143 -39.48 -12.46 -11.30
C SER A 143 -41.00 -12.45 -11.21
N PRO A 144 -41.69 -13.56 -11.56
CA PRO A 144 -43.11 -13.74 -11.28
C PRO A 144 -43.47 -13.69 -9.79
N TYR A 145 -42.49 -13.92 -8.91
CA TYR A 145 -42.65 -13.78 -7.45
C TYR A 145 -42.63 -12.32 -6.97
N GLY A 146 -42.46 -11.36 -7.89
CA GLY A 146 -42.47 -9.93 -7.58
C GLY A 146 -41.10 -9.29 -7.64
N LYS A 147 -41.10 -7.95 -7.66
CA LYS A 147 -39.91 -7.11 -7.82
C LYS A 147 -39.34 -6.78 -6.44
N THR A 148 -38.11 -7.18 -6.16
CA THR A 148 -37.45 -6.87 -4.88
C THR A 148 -36.93 -5.42 -4.91
N PRO A 149 -37.37 -4.53 -4.01
CA PRO A 149 -36.89 -3.15 -3.98
C PRO A 149 -35.49 -3.05 -3.36
N CYS A 150 -34.79 -1.95 -3.66
CA CYS A 150 -33.61 -1.52 -2.92
C CYS A 150 -33.96 -1.38 -1.43
N ALA A 151 -33.06 -1.82 -0.55
CA ALA A 151 -33.29 -1.78 0.89
C ALA A 151 -33.44 -0.33 1.43
N PHE A 152 -32.97 0.67 0.68
CA PHE A 152 -33.05 2.10 1.04
C PHE A 152 -34.23 2.83 0.40
N SER A 153 -34.82 2.28 -0.66
CA SER A 153 -35.89 2.97 -1.40
C SER A 153 -36.77 1.98 -2.15
N LYS A 154 -38.08 2.04 -1.87
CA LYS A 154 -39.10 1.22 -2.56
C LYS A 154 -39.23 1.55 -4.04
N GLU A 155 -38.86 2.76 -4.44
CA GLU A 155 -38.89 3.22 -5.83
C GLU A 155 -37.72 2.68 -6.67
N HIS A 156 -36.64 2.24 -6.02
CA HIS A 156 -35.42 1.82 -6.68
C HIS A 156 -35.30 0.30 -6.75
N VAL A 157 -34.63 -0.17 -7.79
CA VAL A 157 -34.36 -1.60 -7.95
C VAL A 157 -33.32 -2.07 -6.95
N SER A 158 -33.46 -3.30 -6.44
CA SER A 158 -32.44 -3.94 -5.60
C SER A 158 -31.15 -4.25 -6.35
N GLY A 159 -31.23 -4.34 -7.68
CA GLY A 159 -30.19 -4.96 -8.49
C GLY A 159 -30.38 -6.47 -8.55
N GLY A 160 -29.89 -7.06 -9.63
CA GLY A 160 -30.07 -8.48 -9.92
C GLY A 160 -28.78 -9.15 -10.38
N SER A 161 -28.80 -10.45 -10.65
CA SER A 161 -29.97 -11.32 -10.49
C SER A 161 -30.16 -11.80 -9.04
N SER A 162 -29.21 -11.60 -8.14
CA SER A 162 -29.30 -12.06 -6.73
C SER A 162 -30.06 -11.09 -5.82
N ALA A 163 -31.26 -10.69 -6.25
CA ALA A 163 -32.04 -9.59 -5.67
C ALA A 163 -32.44 -9.84 -4.20
N GLY A 164 -33.05 -10.99 -3.92
CA GLY A 164 -33.48 -11.34 -2.57
C GLY A 164 -32.30 -11.49 -1.61
N SER A 165 -31.21 -12.14 -2.04
CA SER A 165 -29.99 -12.31 -1.24
C SER A 165 -29.40 -10.97 -0.77
N ALA A 166 -29.33 -9.98 -1.66
CA ALA A 166 -28.86 -8.65 -1.29
C ALA A 166 -29.84 -7.96 -0.32
N SER A 167 -31.14 -8.03 -0.59
CA SER A 167 -32.17 -7.42 0.27
C SER A 167 -32.15 -7.94 1.71
N VAL A 168 -32.04 -9.27 1.90
CA VAL A 168 -32.10 -9.87 3.24
C VAL A 168 -30.84 -9.59 4.06
N VAL A 169 -29.67 -9.53 3.42
CA VAL A 169 -28.42 -9.15 4.10
C VAL A 169 -28.42 -7.67 4.44
N ALA A 170 -28.84 -6.80 3.52
CA ALA A 170 -28.83 -5.35 3.75
C ALA A 170 -29.76 -4.91 4.88
N ARG A 171 -30.91 -5.57 5.03
CA ARG A 171 -31.82 -5.36 6.17
C ARG A 171 -31.36 -6.06 7.45
N GLY A 172 -30.26 -6.80 7.40
CA GLY A 172 -29.68 -7.50 8.55
C GLY A 172 -30.47 -8.70 9.04
N ILE A 173 -31.37 -9.26 8.21
CA ILE A 173 -32.15 -10.47 8.56
C ILE A 173 -31.21 -11.67 8.72
N VAL A 174 -30.20 -11.76 7.85
CA VAL A 174 -29.10 -12.73 7.94
C VAL A 174 -27.76 -12.02 7.71
N PRO A 175 -26.67 -12.43 8.38
CA PRO A 175 -25.33 -11.87 8.14
C PRO A 175 -24.79 -12.20 6.75
N ILE A 176 -25.19 -13.34 6.18
CA ILE A 176 -24.69 -13.89 4.92
C ILE A 176 -25.82 -14.41 4.06
N ALA A 177 -25.72 -14.15 2.76
CA ALA A 177 -26.52 -14.82 1.74
C ALA A 177 -25.67 -15.26 0.55
N LEU A 178 -26.02 -16.42 -0.01
CA LEU A 178 -25.45 -16.89 -1.27
C LEU A 178 -26.15 -16.24 -2.45
N GLY A 179 -25.37 -15.86 -3.46
CA GLY A 179 -25.83 -15.47 -4.78
C GLY A 179 -25.15 -16.29 -5.86
N THR A 180 -25.37 -15.90 -7.11
CA THR A 180 -24.56 -16.36 -8.25
C THR A 180 -24.16 -15.17 -9.09
N ASP A 181 -23.02 -15.25 -9.77
CA ASP A 181 -22.48 -14.20 -10.62
C ASP A 181 -21.83 -14.76 -11.89
N THR A 182 -22.51 -14.54 -13.02
CA THR A 182 -21.97 -14.72 -14.38
C THR A 182 -21.36 -13.41 -14.92
N ALA A 183 -22.09 -12.31 -14.72
CA ALA A 183 -21.85 -11.04 -15.40
C ALA A 183 -22.22 -9.81 -14.53
N GLY A 184 -22.29 -9.97 -13.21
CA GLY A 184 -22.53 -8.86 -12.27
C GLY A 184 -23.48 -9.19 -11.13
N SER A 185 -24.12 -10.36 -11.16
CA SER A 185 -25.22 -10.70 -10.26
C SER A 185 -24.85 -10.87 -8.78
N GLY A 186 -23.57 -10.94 -8.43
CA GLY A 186 -23.04 -10.92 -7.06
C GLY A 186 -22.43 -9.56 -6.68
N ARG A 187 -22.39 -8.60 -7.62
CA ARG A 187 -21.68 -7.31 -7.49
C ARG A 187 -22.64 -6.13 -7.54
N VAL A 188 -23.47 -6.04 -8.57
CA VAL A 188 -24.45 -4.94 -8.74
C VAL A 188 -25.39 -4.83 -7.53
N PRO A 189 -26.01 -5.91 -7.03
CA PRO A 189 -26.86 -5.81 -5.86
C PRO A 189 -26.10 -5.39 -4.59
N ALA A 190 -24.79 -5.64 -4.50
CA ALA A 190 -24.01 -5.23 -3.34
C ALA A 190 -23.86 -3.71 -3.28
N ALA A 191 -23.54 -3.08 -4.42
CA ALA A 191 -23.42 -1.62 -4.51
C ALA A 191 -24.74 -0.91 -4.19
N LEU A 192 -25.85 -1.40 -4.73
CA LEU A 192 -27.17 -0.78 -4.55
C LEU A 192 -27.76 -0.97 -3.14
N ASN A 193 -27.16 -1.81 -2.30
CA ASN A 193 -27.66 -2.11 -0.96
C ASN A 193 -26.59 -1.97 0.15
N ASN A 194 -25.49 -1.26 -0.12
CA ASN A 194 -24.42 -0.99 0.87
C ASN A 194 -23.81 -2.28 1.48
N LEU A 195 -23.46 -3.24 0.64
CA LEU A 195 -22.93 -4.54 1.03
C LEU A 195 -21.53 -4.80 0.50
N ILE A 196 -20.90 -5.83 1.04
CA ILE A 196 -19.77 -6.52 0.42
C ILE A 196 -20.30 -7.62 -0.49
N GLY A 197 -19.89 -7.61 -1.75
CA GLY A 197 -20.21 -8.63 -2.75
C GLY A 197 -18.94 -9.33 -3.22
N LEU A 198 -18.69 -10.54 -2.71
CA LEU A 198 -17.52 -11.34 -3.12
C LEU A 198 -17.90 -12.25 -4.29
N LYS A 199 -17.25 -12.01 -5.44
CA LYS A 199 -17.29 -12.87 -6.63
C LYS A 199 -15.96 -13.62 -6.69
N PRO A 200 -15.93 -14.90 -6.30
CA PRO A 200 -14.68 -15.63 -6.11
C PRO A 200 -14.03 -15.97 -7.45
N THR A 201 -12.73 -16.22 -7.46
CA THR A 201 -12.04 -16.84 -8.59
C THR A 201 -12.86 -18.00 -9.15
N LYS A 202 -13.08 -18.04 -10.48
CA LYS A 202 -13.97 -19.05 -11.09
C LYS A 202 -13.56 -20.47 -10.71
N GLY A 203 -14.52 -21.34 -10.40
CA GLY A 203 -14.30 -22.76 -10.10
C GLY A 203 -13.77 -23.08 -8.69
N VAL A 204 -13.47 -22.08 -7.86
CA VAL A 204 -12.98 -22.35 -6.49
C VAL A 204 -14.12 -22.67 -5.53
N PHE A 205 -15.34 -22.24 -5.86
CA PHE A 205 -16.57 -22.76 -5.28
C PHE A 205 -17.22 -23.67 -6.31
N SER A 206 -17.66 -24.85 -5.87
CA SER A 206 -18.39 -25.79 -6.71
C SER A 206 -19.75 -25.23 -7.14
N CYS A 207 -20.11 -25.46 -8.39
CA CYS A 207 -21.44 -25.23 -8.94
C CYS A 207 -22.31 -26.51 -8.96
N GLN A 208 -21.87 -27.60 -8.31
CA GLN A 208 -22.69 -28.78 -8.12
C GLN A 208 -23.97 -28.44 -7.34
N GLY A 209 -25.13 -28.75 -7.92
CA GLY A 209 -26.44 -28.42 -7.35
C GLY A 209 -26.83 -26.96 -7.52
N VAL A 210 -26.27 -26.27 -8.52
CA VAL A 210 -26.71 -24.93 -8.94
C VAL A 210 -27.33 -25.05 -10.33
N VAL A 211 -28.54 -24.52 -10.52
CA VAL A 211 -29.19 -24.47 -11.84
C VAL A 211 -28.31 -23.61 -12.76
N PRO A 212 -27.75 -24.17 -13.86
CA PRO A 212 -26.82 -23.46 -14.71
C PRO A 212 -27.49 -22.27 -15.41
N ALA A 213 -26.79 -21.14 -15.47
CA ALA A 213 -27.17 -19.98 -16.27
C ALA A 213 -26.22 -19.82 -17.46
N CYS A 214 -24.92 -19.68 -17.20
CA CYS A 214 -23.89 -19.86 -18.22
C CYS A 214 -22.78 -20.70 -17.58
N LYS A 215 -22.91 -22.02 -17.67
CA LYS A 215 -22.11 -22.98 -16.88
C LYS A 215 -20.60 -22.71 -16.94
N SER A 216 -20.08 -22.36 -18.12
CA SER A 216 -18.65 -22.10 -18.31
C SER A 216 -18.11 -20.84 -17.62
N LEU A 217 -19.01 -19.97 -17.17
CA LEU A 217 -18.72 -18.66 -16.59
C LEU A 217 -19.27 -18.49 -15.16
N ASP A 218 -20.21 -19.32 -14.73
CA ASP A 218 -20.91 -19.14 -13.48
C ASP A 218 -20.00 -19.27 -12.26
N CYS A 219 -20.34 -18.51 -11.22
CA CYS A 219 -19.73 -18.59 -9.90
C CYS A 219 -20.83 -18.44 -8.86
N VAL A 220 -20.81 -19.26 -7.81
CA VAL A 220 -21.50 -18.91 -6.56
C VAL A 220 -20.82 -17.68 -5.96
N SER A 221 -21.58 -16.75 -5.38
CA SER A 221 -21.09 -15.51 -4.78
C SER A 221 -21.59 -15.33 -3.34
N ILE A 222 -20.96 -14.43 -2.59
CA ILE A 222 -21.32 -14.12 -1.19
C ILE A 222 -21.75 -12.66 -1.09
N PHE A 223 -22.85 -12.41 -0.38
CA PHE A 223 -23.17 -11.10 0.19
C PHE A 223 -22.94 -11.11 1.69
N ALA A 224 -22.28 -10.06 2.20
CA ALA A 224 -21.98 -9.88 3.60
C ALA A 224 -22.06 -8.40 4.01
N LEU A 225 -22.21 -8.15 5.31
CA LEU A 225 -22.15 -6.79 5.88
C LEU A 225 -20.70 -6.31 6.13
N ASN A 226 -19.76 -7.25 6.26
CA ASN A 226 -18.38 -6.98 6.65
C ASN A 226 -17.38 -7.97 6.06
N LEU A 227 -16.09 -7.60 6.09
CA LEU A 227 -15.02 -8.37 5.43
C LEU A 227 -14.72 -9.69 6.14
N SER A 228 -14.82 -9.71 7.48
CA SER A 228 -14.54 -10.92 8.26
C SER A 228 -15.53 -12.04 7.93
N ASP A 229 -16.82 -11.69 7.81
CA ASP A 229 -17.88 -12.63 7.48
C ASP A 229 -17.74 -13.16 6.05
N ALA A 230 -17.40 -12.28 5.09
CA ALA A 230 -17.11 -12.66 3.71
C ALA A 230 -15.92 -13.63 3.61
N GLU A 231 -14.80 -13.33 4.30
CA GLU A 231 -13.61 -14.19 4.32
C GLU A 231 -13.91 -15.55 4.97
N ARG A 232 -14.65 -15.55 6.08
CA ARG A 232 -15.00 -16.78 6.79
C ARG A 232 -15.80 -17.74 5.91
N CYS A 233 -16.81 -17.23 5.20
CA CYS A 233 -17.58 -18.03 4.26
C CYS A 233 -16.76 -18.45 3.03
N PHE A 234 -15.87 -17.58 2.54
CA PHE A 234 -14.96 -17.93 1.46
C PHE A 234 -14.09 -19.13 1.81
N ARG A 235 -13.47 -19.13 3.00
CA ARG A 235 -12.62 -20.24 3.48
C ARG A 235 -13.35 -21.57 3.54
N ILE A 236 -14.61 -21.57 3.96
CA ILE A 236 -15.43 -22.78 4.07
C ILE A 236 -15.77 -23.35 2.69
N MET A 237 -16.15 -22.50 1.74
CA MET A 237 -16.62 -22.92 0.42
C MET A 237 -15.51 -23.12 -0.62
N CYS A 238 -14.31 -22.59 -0.36
CA CYS A 238 -13.14 -22.70 -1.24
C CYS A 238 -12.54 -24.12 -1.21
N GLN A 239 -13.32 -25.09 -1.68
CA GLN A 239 -12.99 -26.52 -1.71
C GLN A 239 -13.14 -27.08 -3.13
N PRO A 240 -12.19 -27.89 -3.60
CA PRO A 240 -12.29 -28.52 -4.92
C PRO A 240 -13.41 -29.58 -4.94
N ASP A 241 -14.04 -29.73 -6.11
CA ASP A 241 -15.09 -30.72 -6.38
C ASP A 241 -15.00 -31.26 -7.83
N PRO A 242 -13.83 -31.71 -8.30
CA PRO A 242 -13.57 -32.02 -9.70
C PRO A 242 -14.40 -33.19 -10.24
N ASP A 243 -14.86 -34.08 -9.35
CA ASP A 243 -15.64 -35.26 -9.74
C ASP A 243 -17.13 -34.93 -9.97
N ASN A 244 -17.61 -33.77 -9.51
CA ASN A 244 -19.03 -33.41 -9.59
C ASN A 244 -19.31 -32.06 -10.27
N ASP A 245 -18.28 -31.27 -10.55
CA ASP A 245 -18.37 -30.01 -11.28
C ASP A 245 -17.18 -29.88 -12.25
N GLU A 246 -17.47 -29.93 -13.55
CA GLU A 246 -16.48 -29.89 -14.62
C GLU A 246 -15.71 -28.56 -14.74
N TYR A 247 -16.17 -27.51 -14.05
CA TYR A 247 -15.46 -26.22 -13.95
C TYR A 247 -14.80 -26.00 -12.60
N SER A 248 -14.92 -26.95 -11.65
CA SER A 248 -14.23 -26.88 -10.38
C SER A 248 -12.72 -26.95 -10.58
N ARG A 249 -11.99 -26.14 -9.82
CA ARG A 249 -10.53 -26.19 -9.75
C ARG A 249 -10.04 -25.94 -8.32
N PRO A 250 -8.94 -26.59 -7.91
CA PRO A 250 -8.35 -26.33 -6.61
C PRO A 250 -7.83 -24.90 -6.51
N TYR A 251 -7.89 -24.34 -5.30
CA TYR A 251 -7.19 -23.10 -4.98
C TYR A 251 -5.67 -23.33 -4.96
N VAL A 252 -4.89 -22.27 -5.10
CA VAL A 252 -3.43 -22.35 -5.03
C VAL A 252 -2.96 -22.52 -3.58
N SER A 253 -1.86 -23.24 -3.38
CA SER A 253 -1.34 -23.54 -2.03
C SER A 253 -0.80 -22.32 -1.29
N ASN A 254 -0.13 -21.40 -2.00
CA ASN A 254 0.47 -20.19 -1.43
C ASN A 254 -0.17 -18.93 -2.05
N PRO A 255 -1.45 -18.65 -1.79
CA PRO A 255 -2.13 -17.51 -2.39
C PRO A 255 -1.55 -16.18 -1.89
N LEU A 256 -1.66 -15.16 -2.74
CA LEU A 256 -1.29 -13.80 -2.34
C LEU A 256 -2.23 -13.33 -1.23
N LYS A 257 -1.66 -12.97 -0.07
CA LYS A 257 -2.45 -12.53 1.11
C LYS A 257 -2.76 -11.05 1.09
N LYS A 258 -1.81 -10.24 0.63
CA LYS A 258 -1.88 -8.79 0.56
C LYS A 258 -1.14 -8.31 -0.69
N PHE A 259 -1.67 -7.29 -1.34
CA PHE A 259 -0.89 -6.57 -2.34
C PHE A 259 0.17 -5.70 -1.66
N PRO A 260 1.30 -5.38 -2.32
CA PRO A 260 2.25 -4.41 -1.78
C PRO A 260 1.60 -3.04 -1.54
N SER A 261 2.25 -2.19 -0.74
CA SER A 261 1.74 -0.83 -0.46
C SER A 261 1.64 0.01 -1.73
N ASN A 262 2.60 -0.13 -2.64
CA ASN A 262 2.66 0.54 -3.94
C ASN A 262 1.96 -0.25 -5.07
N VAL A 263 0.94 -1.04 -4.74
CA VAL A 263 0.13 -1.81 -5.71
C VAL A 263 -0.31 -0.93 -6.89
N THR A 264 -0.20 -1.44 -8.12
CA THR A 264 -0.64 -0.72 -9.31
C THR A 264 -2.12 -0.99 -9.57
N ILE A 265 -2.94 0.05 -9.39
CA ILE A 265 -4.39 0.00 -9.58
C ILE A 265 -4.74 0.75 -10.85
N ALA A 266 -5.31 0.06 -11.83
CA ALA A 266 -5.76 0.70 -13.05
C ALA A 266 -7.23 1.11 -12.98
N ILE A 267 -7.52 2.33 -13.43
CA ILE A 267 -8.87 2.86 -13.59
C ILE A 267 -9.16 3.12 -15.08
N PRO A 268 -10.43 3.04 -15.52
CA PRO A 268 -10.81 3.33 -16.90
C PRO A 268 -10.64 4.81 -17.24
N LYS A 269 -9.91 5.11 -18.32
CA LYS A 269 -9.74 6.48 -18.83
C LYS A 269 -11.06 7.12 -19.25
N ASN A 270 -11.97 6.35 -19.84
CA ASN A 270 -13.28 6.81 -20.29
C ASN A 270 -14.38 6.05 -19.55
N ILE A 271 -15.25 6.77 -18.85
CA ILE A 271 -16.32 6.18 -18.03
C ILE A 271 -17.68 6.67 -18.53
N PRO A 272 -18.47 5.84 -19.23
CA PRO A 272 -19.82 6.22 -19.60
C PRO A 272 -20.76 6.16 -18.39
N TRP A 273 -21.27 7.34 -18.00
CA TRP A 273 -22.25 7.48 -16.91
C TRP A 273 -23.70 7.57 -17.39
N TYR A 274 -23.94 7.62 -18.70
CA TYR A 274 -25.28 7.60 -19.30
C TYR A 274 -26.24 8.69 -18.76
N GLY A 275 -25.70 9.86 -18.44
CA GLY A 275 -26.46 10.99 -17.88
C GLY A 275 -26.53 11.00 -16.35
N GLU A 276 -26.02 9.99 -15.66
CA GLU A 276 -25.87 9.99 -14.20
C GLU A 276 -24.79 10.98 -13.75
N THR A 277 -25.08 11.74 -12.69
CA THR A 277 -24.20 12.82 -12.19
C THR A 277 -23.73 12.59 -10.76
N LYS A 278 -24.41 11.74 -9.97
CA LYS A 278 -24.10 11.54 -8.55
C LYS A 278 -23.09 10.41 -8.30
N ASN A 279 -23.24 9.28 -9.00
CA ASN A 279 -22.29 8.17 -8.91
C ASN A 279 -20.84 8.52 -9.33
N PRO A 280 -20.59 9.39 -10.33
CA PRO A 280 -19.25 9.90 -10.62
C PRO A 280 -18.52 10.48 -9.41
N VAL A 281 -19.23 11.19 -8.53
CA VAL A 281 -18.65 11.81 -7.33
C VAL A 281 -18.12 10.75 -6.37
N LEU A 282 -18.92 9.71 -6.11
CA LEU A 282 -18.49 8.59 -5.24
C LEU A 282 -17.29 7.85 -5.82
N PHE A 283 -17.28 7.60 -7.13
CA PHE A 283 -16.15 6.94 -7.79
C PHE A 283 -14.88 7.78 -7.68
N SER A 284 -14.95 9.08 -7.96
CA SER A 284 -13.81 10.01 -7.85
C SER A 284 -13.23 10.00 -6.43
N ASN A 285 -14.09 10.09 -5.41
CA ASN A 285 -13.66 10.06 -4.01
C ASN A 285 -13.01 8.73 -3.64
N ALA A 286 -13.54 7.61 -4.15
CA ALA A 286 -12.97 6.29 -3.90
C ALA A 286 -11.59 6.11 -4.55
N VAL A 287 -11.39 6.64 -5.76
CA VAL A 287 -10.09 6.63 -6.47
C VAL A 287 -9.05 7.48 -5.74
N GLU A 288 -9.45 8.67 -5.28
CA GLU A 288 -8.56 9.52 -4.48
C GLU A 288 -8.18 8.83 -3.17
N ASN A 289 -9.14 8.19 -2.51
CA ASN A 289 -8.88 7.42 -1.30
C ASN A 289 -7.90 6.26 -1.53
N LEU A 290 -8.04 5.51 -2.63
CA LEU A 290 -7.08 4.45 -2.99
C LEU A 290 -5.66 5.00 -3.14
N SER A 291 -5.50 6.17 -3.77
CA SER A 291 -4.19 6.83 -3.89
C SER A 291 -3.57 7.16 -2.52
N ARG A 292 -4.40 7.59 -1.57
CA ARG A 292 -3.97 7.88 -0.17
C ARG A 292 -3.55 6.63 0.61
N THR A 293 -3.89 5.41 0.16
CA THR A 293 -3.37 4.16 0.76
C THR A 293 -1.92 3.86 0.37
N GLY A 294 -1.33 4.65 -0.55
CA GLY A 294 0.00 4.42 -1.12
C GLY A 294 -0.01 3.69 -2.47
N ALA A 295 -1.19 3.32 -2.98
CA ALA A 295 -1.35 2.68 -4.27
C ALA A 295 -0.94 3.59 -5.43
N ASN A 296 -0.32 3.00 -6.46
CA ASN A 296 -0.02 3.68 -7.71
C ASN A 296 -1.25 3.58 -8.63
N VAL A 297 -2.09 4.61 -8.63
CA VAL A 297 -3.29 4.66 -9.47
C VAL A 297 -2.93 5.18 -10.86
N ILE A 298 -3.29 4.41 -11.90
CA ILE A 298 -3.02 4.75 -13.30
C ILE A 298 -4.30 4.71 -14.14
N GLU A 299 -4.44 5.63 -15.08
CA GLU A 299 -5.51 5.59 -16.09
C GLU A 299 -5.05 4.78 -17.31
N ILE A 300 -5.85 3.80 -17.72
CA ILE A 300 -5.60 3.03 -18.94
C ILE A 300 -6.87 2.93 -19.79
N ASP A 301 -6.69 2.64 -21.08
CA ASP A 301 -7.81 2.37 -21.97
C ASP A 301 -8.36 0.96 -21.72
N PHE A 302 -9.62 0.90 -21.29
CA PHE A 302 -10.33 -0.35 -21.00
C PHE A 302 -10.98 -0.96 -22.25
N GLU A 303 -10.78 -0.39 -23.43
CA GLU A 303 -11.42 -0.88 -24.65
C GLU A 303 -11.26 -2.40 -24.90
N PRO A 304 -10.11 -3.07 -24.67
CA PRO A 304 -10.04 -4.52 -24.76
C PRO A 304 -10.97 -5.28 -23.79
N LEU A 305 -11.17 -4.74 -22.58
CA LEU A 305 -12.09 -5.30 -21.59
C LEU A 305 -13.55 -5.04 -22.00
N LEU A 306 -13.85 -3.85 -22.53
CA LEU A 306 -15.18 -3.51 -23.04
C LEU A 306 -15.51 -4.30 -24.32
N GLU A 307 -14.54 -4.57 -25.18
CA GLU A 307 -14.65 -5.46 -26.34
C GLU A 307 -15.00 -6.88 -25.89
N LEU A 308 -14.35 -7.36 -24.81
CA LEU A 308 -14.66 -8.66 -24.20
C LEU A 308 -16.09 -8.68 -23.61
N ALA A 309 -16.50 -7.60 -22.94
CA ALA A 309 -17.86 -7.44 -22.41
C ALA A 309 -18.92 -7.43 -23.52
N ARG A 310 -18.68 -6.75 -24.65
CA ARG A 310 -19.58 -6.77 -25.82
C ARG A 310 -19.63 -8.16 -26.45
N CYS A 311 -18.51 -8.87 -26.48
CA CYS A 311 -18.46 -10.26 -26.92
C CYS A 311 -19.50 -11.11 -26.17
N LEU A 312 -19.64 -10.95 -24.84
CA LEU A 312 -20.65 -11.67 -24.05
C LEU A 312 -22.09 -11.47 -24.57
N TYR A 313 -22.46 -10.22 -24.88
CA TYR A 313 -23.82 -9.83 -25.25
C TYR A 313 -24.15 -10.07 -26.73
N GLU A 314 -23.20 -9.79 -27.62
CA GLU A 314 -23.36 -10.01 -29.07
C GLU A 314 -23.19 -11.47 -29.47
N GLY A 315 -22.44 -12.23 -28.65
CA GLY A 315 -22.01 -13.58 -28.92
C GLY A 315 -22.99 -14.67 -28.48
N THR A 316 -22.46 -15.90 -28.47
CA THR A 316 -23.27 -17.11 -28.33
C THR A 316 -23.38 -17.64 -26.91
N TRP A 317 -22.85 -16.95 -25.90
CA TRP A 317 -22.94 -17.39 -24.50
C TRP A 317 -24.39 -17.48 -23.99
N VAL A 318 -25.32 -16.77 -24.61
CA VAL A 318 -26.77 -16.95 -24.36
C VAL A 318 -27.25 -18.37 -24.67
N ALA A 319 -26.56 -19.11 -25.56
CA ALA A 319 -26.86 -20.50 -25.84
C ALA A 319 -26.59 -21.43 -24.64
N GLU A 320 -25.73 -21.06 -23.69
CA GLU A 320 -25.60 -21.81 -22.44
C GLU A 320 -26.88 -21.70 -21.58
N ARG A 321 -27.51 -20.52 -21.55
CA ARG A 321 -28.81 -20.34 -20.88
C ARG A 321 -29.88 -21.19 -21.54
N TYR A 322 -29.91 -21.16 -22.88
CA TYR A 322 -30.87 -21.96 -23.64
C TYR A 322 -30.64 -23.45 -23.41
N GLN A 323 -29.41 -23.94 -23.47
CA GLN A 323 -29.07 -25.34 -23.19
C GLN A 323 -29.53 -25.78 -21.80
N ALA A 324 -29.39 -24.94 -20.79
CA ALA A 324 -29.77 -25.26 -19.42
C ALA A 324 -31.29 -25.47 -19.23
N ILE A 325 -32.13 -24.81 -20.04
CA ILE A 325 -33.60 -24.87 -19.89
C ILE A 325 -34.36 -25.31 -21.15
N GLN A 326 -33.67 -25.78 -22.19
CA GLN A 326 -34.28 -26.13 -23.48
C GLN A 326 -35.42 -27.14 -23.32
N SER A 327 -35.15 -28.28 -22.67
CA SER A 327 -36.14 -29.33 -22.46
C SER A 327 -37.36 -28.84 -21.69
N PHE A 328 -37.16 -27.89 -20.77
CA PHE A 328 -38.25 -27.25 -20.03
C PHE A 328 -39.08 -26.35 -20.95
N LEU A 329 -38.47 -25.49 -21.78
CA LEU A 329 -39.20 -24.66 -22.73
C LEU A 329 -39.97 -25.48 -23.77
N ASP A 330 -39.39 -26.60 -24.22
CA ASP A 330 -40.02 -27.52 -25.16
C ASP A 330 -41.27 -28.20 -24.59
N SER A 331 -41.37 -28.31 -23.26
CA SER A 331 -42.58 -28.78 -22.56
C SER A 331 -43.76 -27.79 -22.58
N LYS A 332 -43.53 -26.57 -23.09
CA LYS A 332 -44.52 -25.47 -23.18
C LYS A 332 -45.14 -25.11 -21.82
N PRO A 333 -44.33 -24.62 -20.87
CA PRO A 333 -44.81 -24.24 -19.54
C PRO A 333 -45.82 -23.08 -19.60
N PRO A 334 -46.67 -22.92 -18.57
CA PRO A 334 -47.66 -21.85 -18.52
C PRO A 334 -47.01 -20.46 -18.64
N LYS A 335 -47.55 -19.58 -19.49
CA LYS A 335 -46.92 -18.29 -19.82
C LYS A 335 -46.78 -17.37 -18.61
N GLU A 336 -47.74 -17.42 -17.68
CA GLU A 336 -47.75 -16.68 -16.43
C GLU A 336 -46.59 -17.03 -15.48
N SER A 337 -45.97 -18.20 -15.67
CA SER A 337 -44.79 -18.62 -14.91
C SER A 337 -43.47 -18.12 -15.50
N LEU A 338 -43.50 -17.45 -16.66
CA LEU A 338 -42.33 -17.03 -17.42
C LEU A 338 -42.21 -15.50 -17.43
N ASP A 339 -41.00 -14.98 -17.22
CA ASP A 339 -40.71 -13.58 -17.48
C ASP A 339 -40.49 -13.38 -19.00
N PRO A 340 -41.28 -12.51 -19.66
CA PRO A 340 -41.22 -12.36 -21.11
C PRO A 340 -39.89 -11.78 -21.62
N THR A 341 -39.20 -10.95 -20.81
CA THR A 341 -37.90 -10.39 -21.18
C THR A 341 -36.84 -11.49 -21.13
N VAL A 342 -36.83 -12.28 -20.07
CA VAL A 342 -35.89 -13.41 -19.90
C VAL A 342 -36.05 -14.43 -21.01
N ILE A 343 -37.27 -14.86 -21.30
CA ILE A 343 -37.51 -15.86 -22.35
C ILE A 343 -37.12 -15.32 -23.72
N SER A 344 -37.46 -14.08 -24.05
CA SER A 344 -37.04 -13.45 -25.31
C SER A 344 -35.51 -13.44 -25.47
N ILE A 345 -34.76 -13.11 -24.41
CA ILE A 345 -33.29 -13.18 -24.41
C ILE A 345 -32.80 -14.62 -24.66
N ILE A 346 -33.33 -15.59 -23.90
CA ILE A 346 -32.88 -16.98 -23.96
C ILE A 346 -33.21 -17.61 -25.33
N GLU A 347 -34.40 -17.37 -25.88
CA GLU A 347 -34.80 -17.86 -27.20
C GLU A 347 -33.99 -17.22 -28.33
N GLY A 348 -33.41 -16.04 -28.10
CA GLY A 348 -32.43 -15.42 -28.99
C GLY A 348 -31.23 -16.32 -29.29
N ALA A 349 -30.96 -17.35 -28.48
CA ALA A 349 -29.95 -18.36 -28.76
C ALA A 349 -30.22 -19.21 -30.02
N LYS A 350 -31.50 -19.42 -30.37
CA LYS A 350 -31.92 -20.31 -31.48
C LYS A 350 -31.38 -19.86 -32.85
N LYS A 351 -30.97 -18.60 -32.98
CA LYS A 351 -30.41 -18.04 -34.22
C LYS A 351 -28.94 -18.40 -34.45
N TYR A 352 -28.23 -18.91 -33.45
CA TYR A 352 -26.80 -19.20 -33.54
C TYR A 352 -26.55 -20.68 -33.84
N SER A 353 -25.61 -20.93 -34.75
CA SER A 353 -25.10 -22.27 -35.08
C SER A 353 -23.85 -22.62 -34.26
N ALA A 354 -23.41 -23.88 -34.34
CA ALA A 354 -22.12 -24.27 -33.78
C ALA A 354 -20.95 -23.48 -34.40
N VAL A 355 -21.04 -23.10 -35.68
CA VAL A 355 -20.03 -22.28 -36.37
C VAL A 355 -19.94 -20.89 -35.75
N ASP A 356 -21.09 -20.30 -35.39
CA ASP A 356 -21.12 -19.01 -34.69
C ASP A 356 -20.48 -19.14 -33.31
N CYS A 357 -20.76 -20.23 -32.58
CA CYS A 357 -20.16 -20.48 -31.28
C CYS A 357 -18.63 -20.52 -31.35
N PHE A 358 -18.07 -21.27 -32.30
CA PHE A 358 -16.62 -21.30 -32.49
C PHE A 358 -16.07 -19.95 -32.95
N SER A 359 -16.78 -19.23 -33.82
CA SER A 359 -16.36 -17.90 -34.29
C SER A 359 -16.25 -16.89 -33.16
N PHE A 360 -17.22 -16.87 -32.23
CA PHE A 360 -17.18 -16.01 -31.05
C PHE A 360 -16.14 -16.48 -30.02
N GLU A 361 -15.90 -17.79 -29.87
CA GLU A 361 -14.81 -18.28 -29.02
C GLU A 361 -13.43 -17.89 -29.58
N TYR A 362 -13.22 -17.97 -30.91
CA TYR A 362 -11.98 -17.49 -31.54
C TYR A 362 -11.80 -15.98 -31.34
N LYS A 363 -12.87 -15.20 -31.52
CA LYS A 363 -12.88 -13.76 -31.23
C LYS A 363 -12.51 -13.50 -29.76
N ARG A 364 -13.11 -14.23 -28.81
CA ARG A 364 -12.78 -14.14 -27.39
C ARG A 364 -11.30 -14.40 -27.15
N GLN A 365 -10.73 -15.49 -27.67
CA GLN A 365 -9.32 -15.80 -27.48
C GLN A 365 -8.40 -14.71 -28.05
N GLY A 366 -8.76 -14.12 -29.19
CA GLY A 366 -8.05 -12.96 -29.75
C GLY A 366 -8.08 -11.74 -28.82
N ILE A 367 -9.25 -11.42 -28.26
CA ILE A 367 -9.40 -10.31 -27.29
C ILE A 367 -8.61 -10.60 -26.01
N LEU A 368 -8.62 -11.84 -25.52
CA LEU A 368 -7.88 -12.22 -24.32
C LEU A 368 -6.36 -12.02 -24.45
N GLN A 369 -5.78 -12.12 -25.65
CA GLN A 369 -4.37 -11.77 -25.84
C GLN A 369 -4.11 -10.28 -25.59
N LYS A 370 -5.03 -9.39 -26.00
CA LYS A 370 -4.94 -7.96 -25.71
C LYS A 370 -5.11 -7.68 -24.22
N VAL A 371 -6.10 -8.33 -23.59
CA VAL A 371 -6.36 -8.20 -22.15
C VAL A 371 -5.18 -8.68 -21.31
N ARG A 372 -4.54 -9.80 -21.67
CA ARG A 372 -3.35 -10.29 -20.94
C ARG A 372 -2.22 -9.26 -20.96
N ARG A 373 -1.90 -8.69 -22.13
CA ARG A 373 -0.89 -7.63 -22.25
C ARG A 373 -1.26 -6.40 -21.43
N LEU A 374 -2.53 -5.99 -21.46
CA LEU A 374 -3.03 -4.87 -20.64
C LEU A 374 -2.81 -5.12 -19.13
N LEU A 375 -2.95 -6.37 -18.68
CA LEU A 375 -2.83 -6.75 -17.27
C LEU A 375 -1.40 -7.11 -16.83
N GLU A 376 -0.38 -7.09 -17.70
CA GLU A 376 1.00 -7.44 -17.33
C GLU A 376 1.57 -6.48 -16.28
N SER A 377 1.33 -5.18 -16.44
CA SER A 377 1.80 -4.12 -15.54
C SER A 377 0.76 -3.68 -14.51
N VAL A 378 -0.36 -4.42 -14.38
CA VAL A 378 -1.48 -4.06 -13.51
C VAL A 378 -1.75 -5.18 -12.51
N ASP A 379 -1.88 -4.81 -11.25
CA ASP A 379 -2.19 -5.74 -10.17
C ASP A 379 -3.70 -5.88 -9.97
N VAL A 380 -4.41 -4.73 -9.96
CA VAL A 380 -5.84 -4.61 -9.67
C VAL A 380 -6.50 -3.63 -10.64
N LEU A 381 -7.72 -3.90 -11.08
CA LEU A 381 -8.59 -2.91 -11.71
C LEU A 381 -9.55 -2.35 -10.65
N CYS A 382 -9.73 -1.04 -10.63
CA CYS A 382 -10.80 -0.39 -9.87
C CYS A 382 -11.81 0.21 -10.84
N VAL A 383 -13.06 -0.25 -10.74
CA VAL A 383 -14.16 0.19 -11.61
C VAL A 383 -15.36 0.61 -10.76
N PRO A 384 -16.24 1.51 -11.25
CA PRO A 384 -17.57 1.67 -10.66
C PRO A 384 -18.27 0.31 -10.69
N THR A 385 -18.91 -0.10 -9.59
CA THR A 385 -19.62 -1.40 -9.60
C THR A 385 -20.74 -1.42 -10.63
N CYS A 386 -21.48 -0.32 -10.73
CA CYS A 386 -22.47 -0.10 -11.78
C CYS A 386 -22.65 1.42 -12.01
N PRO A 387 -23.03 1.85 -13.23
CA PRO A 387 -23.15 3.28 -13.52
C PRO A 387 -24.36 3.94 -12.86
N LEU A 388 -25.47 3.22 -12.65
CA LEU A 388 -26.77 3.79 -12.27
C LEU A 388 -27.29 3.25 -10.93
N ASN A 389 -28.19 4.00 -10.32
CA ASN A 389 -29.14 3.51 -9.30
C ASN A 389 -30.55 3.57 -9.91
N PRO A 390 -31.00 2.55 -10.67
CA PRO A 390 -32.24 2.66 -11.44
C PRO A 390 -33.50 2.66 -10.58
N THR A 391 -34.52 3.40 -11.02
CA THR A 391 -35.88 3.25 -10.49
C THR A 391 -36.58 2.05 -11.12
N MET A 392 -37.58 1.50 -10.42
CA MET A 392 -38.47 0.47 -10.96
C MET A 392 -39.14 0.92 -12.25
N GLN A 393 -39.50 2.21 -12.34
CA GLN A 393 -40.11 2.80 -13.54
C GLN A 393 -39.13 2.86 -14.71
N GLN A 394 -37.89 3.32 -14.49
CA GLN A 394 -36.87 3.36 -15.55
C GLN A 394 -36.61 1.98 -16.15
N VAL A 395 -36.60 0.93 -15.31
CA VAL A 395 -36.46 -0.45 -15.79
C VAL A 395 -37.73 -0.94 -16.50
N ALA A 396 -38.91 -0.51 -16.09
CA ALA A 396 -40.15 -0.85 -16.79
C ALA A 396 -40.21 -0.20 -18.19
N ASP A 397 -39.77 1.05 -18.31
CA ASP A 397 -39.73 1.79 -19.57
C ASP A 397 -38.66 1.22 -20.52
N GLU A 398 -37.50 0.86 -19.97
CA GLU A 398 -36.31 0.44 -20.73
C GLU A 398 -35.70 -0.88 -20.18
N PRO A 399 -36.43 -2.02 -20.28
CA PRO A 399 -36.11 -3.27 -19.56
C PRO A 399 -34.82 -3.94 -20.01
N VAL A 400 -34.35 -3.66 -21.23
CA VAL A 400 -33.11 -4.22 -21.79
C VAL A 400 -31.96 -3.21 -21.69
N LEU A 401 -32.21 -1.94 -22.03
CA LEU A 401 -31.18 -0.92 -22.07
C LEU A 401 -30.59 -0.62 -20.68
N VAL A 402 -31.43 -0.46 -19.66
CA VAL A 402 -30.96 -0.21 -18.29
C VAL A 402 -30.13 -1.40 -17.78
N ASN A 403 -30.59 -2.62 -18.04
CA ASN A 403 -29.87 -3.84 -17.69
C ASN A 403 -28.48 -3.89 -18.36
N SER A 404 -28.40 -3.56 -19.65
CA SER A 404 -27.13 -3.51 -20.37
C SER A 404 -26.17 -2.48 -19.77
N ARG A 405 -26.67 -1.28 -19.41
CA ARG A 405 -25.86 -0.22 -18.78
C ARG A 405 -25.33 -0.64 -17.41
N GLN A 406 -26.13 -1.33 -16.59
CA GLN A 406 -25.66 -1.87 -15.32
C GLN A 406 -24.50 -2.88 -15.49
N GLY A 407 -24.44 -3.58 -16.63
CA GLY A 407 -23.39 -4.58 -16.93
C GLY A 407 -22.05 -4.03 -17.43
N THR A 408 -21.93 -2.71 -17.64
CA THR A 408 -20.76 -2.07 -18.28
C THR A 408 -19.43 -2.52 -17.69
N TRP A 409 -19.36 -2.63 -16.36
CA TRP A 409 -18.12 -2.91 -15.62
C TRP A 409 -18.00 -4.33 -15.08
N THR A 410 -18.96 -5.20 -15.38
CA THR A 410 -19.07 -6.52 -14.74
C THR A 410 -18.93 -7.68 -15.72
N ASN A 411 -19.34 -7.50 -16.98
CA ASN A 411 -19.49 -8.57 -17.97
C ASN A 411 -18.16 -9.27 -18.37
N PHE A 412 -17.04 -8.56 -18.33
CA PHE A 412 -15.76 -9.11 -18.81
C PHE A 412 -15.05 -10.01 -17.79
N VAL A 413 -15.41 -9.93 -16.50
CA VAL A 413 -14.63 -10.51 -15.39
C VAL A 413 -14.49 -12.03 -15.51
N ASN A 414 -15.59 -12.75 -15.69
CA ASN A 414 -15.54 -14.23 -15.79
C ASN A 414 -15.00 -14.69 -17.14
N LEU A 415 -15.22 -13.92 -18.21
CA LEU A 415 -14.61 -14.16 -19.51
C LEU A 415 -13.08 -14.03 -19.47
N ALA A 416 -12.55 -13.13 -18.64
CA ALA A 416 -11.13 -12.92 -18.44
C ALA A 416 -10.50 -13.79 -17.33
N ASP A 417 -11.27 -14.68 -16.70
CA ASP A 417 -10.82 -15.52 -15.56
C ASP A 417 -10.28 -14.69 -14.37
N LEU A 418 -11.00 -13.62 -14.02
CA LEU A 418 -10.67 -12.70 -12.93
C LEU A 418 -11.53 -12.94 -11.68
N ALA A 419 -11.03 -12.51 -10.53
CA ALA A 419 -11.76 -12.44 -9.26
C ALA A 419 -12.23 -11.00 -9.00
N ALA A 420 -13.30 -10.81 -8.22
CA ALA A 420 -13.80 -9.47 -7.95
C ALA A 420 -14.44 -9.33 -6.56
N LEU A 421 -14.30 -8.14 -5.98
CA LEU A 421 -14.88 -7.76 -4.70
C LEU A 421 -15.56 -6.40 -4.83
N ALA A 422 -16.89 -6.39 -4.84
CA ALA A 422 -17.69 -5.17 -4.77
C ALA A 422 -17.76 -4.68 -3.33
N VAL A 423 -17.42 -3.41 -3.11
CA VAL A 423 -17.37 -2.78 -1.79
C VAL A 423 -18.05 -1.41 -1.80
N PRO A 424 -18.65 -0.97 -0.68
CA PRO A 424 -19.28 0.34 -0.59
C PRO A 424 -18.29 1.49 -0.76
N ALA A 425 -18.73 2.56 -1.43
CA ALA A 425 -17.98 3.80 -1.63
C ALA A 425 -18.65 5.03 -1.01
N GLY A 426 -19.66 4.81 -0.15
CA GLY A 426 -20.44 5.86 0.51
C GLY A 426 -21.83 6.04 -0.11
N PHE A 427 -22.41 7.22 0.14
CA PHE A 427 -23.79 7.56 -0.21
C PHE A 427 -23.85 8.80 -1.07
N ARG A 428 -24.78 8.79 -2.03
CA ARG A 428 -25.19 9.96 -2.80
C ARG A 428 -25.91 10.96 -1.89
N ASP A 429 -26.09 12.18 -2.39
CA ASP A 429 -26.86 13.22 -1.69
C ASP A 429 -28.34 12.85 -1.45
N ASP A 430 -28.89 11.91 -2.23
CA ASP A 430 -30.24 11.35 -2.08
C ASP A 430 -30.30 10.17 -1.10
N GLY A 431 -29.20 9.86 -0.42
CA GLY A 431 -29.12 8.80 0.59
C GLY A 431 -29.03 7.38 0.03
N LEU A 432 -28.93 7.21 -1.30
CA LEU A 432 -28.71 5.90 -1.90
C LEU A 432 -27.22 5.52 -1.94
N PRO A 433 -26.86 4.27 -1.66
CA PRO A 433 -25.47 3.82 -1.74
C PRO A 433 -25.05 3.52 -3.18
N ASN A 434 -23.74 3.58 -3.41
CA ASN A 434 -23.08 2.91 -4.53
C ASN A 434 -21.67 2.46 -4.10
N GLY A 435 -20.91 1.86 -5.00
CA GLY A 435 -19.63 1.24 -4.67
C GLY A 435 -18.64 1.16 -5.82
N ILE A 436 -17.46 0.70 -5.47
CA ILE A 436 -16.43 0.28 -6.42
C ILE A 436 -16.31 -1.24 -6.39
N THR A 437 -15.89 -1.82 -7.51
CA THR A 437 -15.47 -3.22 -7.55
C THR A 437 -13.97 -3.27 -7.78
N LEU A 438 -13.26 -3.90 -6.85
CA LEU A 438 -11.85 -4.23 -6.99
C LEU A 438 -11.75 -5.57 -7.72
N ILE A 439 -11.09 -5.60 -8.88
CA ILE A 439 -10.97 -6.79 -9.74
C ILE A 439 -9.50 -7.19 -9.79
N GLY A 440 -9.22 -8.43 -9.39
CA GLY A 440 -7.88 -9.00 -9.38
C GLY A 440 -7.76 -10.18 -10.34
N LYS A 441 -6.52 -10.61 -10.58
CA LYS A 441 -6.23 -11.84 -11.31
C LYS A 441 -6.81 -13.05 -10.54
N LYS A 442 -6.91 -14.21 -11.20
CA LYS A 442 -7.28 -15.45 -10.50
C LYS A 442 -6.41 -15.68 -9.25
N PHE A 443 -7.04 -16.17 -8.20
CA PHE A 443 -6.47 -16.51 -6.89
C PHE A 443 -5.97 -15.34 -6.04
N THR A 444 -6.41 -14.11 -6.33
CA THR A 444 -6.11 -12.94 -5.49
C THR A 444 -7.23 -12.59 -4.52
N ASP A 445 -8.17 -13.50 -4.25
CA ASP A 445 -9.37 -13.24 -3.43
C ASP A 445 -9.03 -12.69 -2.03
N TYR A 446 -8.07 -13.30 -1.34
CA TYR A 446 -7.57 -12.82 -0.05
C TYR A 446 -6.91 -11.44 -0.15
N ALA A 447 -6.10 -11.21 -1.18
CA ALA A 447 -5.45 -9.91 -1.39
C ALA A 447 -6.45 -8.80 -1.72
N LEU A 448 -7.57 -9.12 -2.39
CA LEU A 448 -8.67 -8.18 -2.64
C LEU A 448 -9.40 -7.83 -1.33
N LEU A 449 -9.67 -8.81 -0.47
CA LEU A 449 -10.23 -8.57 0.86
C LEU A 449 -9.30 -7.66 1.68
N GLU A 450 -8.00 -7.91 1.67
CA GLU A 450 -7.02 -7.10 2.38
C GLU A 450 -6.93 -5.66 1.82
N LEU A 451 -6.96 -5.51 0.50
CA LEU A 451 -6.98 -4.20 -0.14
C LEU A 451 -8.25 -3.42 0.21
N ALA A 452 -9.40 -4.09 0.29
CA ALA A 452 -10.65 -3.49 0.76
C ALA A 452 -10.55 -3.03 2.22
N ASN A 453 -9.90 -3.80 3.10
CA ASN A 453 -9.66 -3.38 4.48
C ASN A 453 -8.80 -2.10 4.53
N ARG A 454 -7.70 -2.03 3.78
CA ARG A 454 -6.88 -0.81 3.65
C ARG A 454 -7.67 0.38 3.11
N TYR A 455 -8.50 0.14 2.08
CA TYR A 455 -9.39 1.14 1.51
C TYR A 455 -10.36 1.69 2.57
N PHE A 456 -11.02 0.82 3.35
CA PHE A 456 -11.96 1.22 4.40
C PHE A 456 -11.32 1.98 5.55
N GLN A 457 -10.13 1.58 6.01
CA GLN A 457 -9.42 2.28 7.09
C GLN A 457 -9.14 3.74 6.76
N ASN A 458 -8.93 4.07 5.48
CA ASN A 458 -8.71 5.43 5.01
C ASN A 458 -10.02 6.15 4.67
N MET A 459 -10.94 5.48 3.97
CA MET A 459 -12.23 6.06 3.54
C MET A 459 -13.14 6.39 4.72
N PHE A 460 -13.11 5.53 5.74
CA PHE A 460 -13.99 5.58 6.90
C PHE A 460 -13.16 5.55 8.20
N PRO A 461 -12.40 6.64 8.47
CA PRO A 461 -11.52 6.69 9.63
C PRO A 461 -12.31 6.59 10.94
N ASN A 462 -11.63 6.17 12.00
CA ASN A 462 -12.20 5.98 13.34
C ASN A 462 -13.38 4.97 13.39
N GLY A 463 -13.42 4.04 12.43
CA GLY A 463 -14.48 3.02 12.38
C GLY A 463 -15.85 3.62 12.08
N SER A 464 -15.93 4.58 11.15
CA SER A 464 -17.18 5.26 10.73
C SER A 464 -17.92 4.53 9.61
N ARG A 465 -17.41 3.37 9.15
CA ARG A 465 -17.99 2.63 8.03
C ARG A 465 -19.38 2.10 8.40
N THR A 466 -20.40 2.44 7.63
CA THR A 466 -21.75 1.86 7.78
C THR A 466 -21.87 0.54 7.00
N TYR A 467 -22.99 -0.17 7.18
CA TYR A 467 -23.26 -1.47 6.56
C TYR A 467 -24.75 -1.69 6.39
N GLY A 468 -25.17 -2.25 5.26
CA GLY A 468 -26.59 -2.44 4.96
C GLY A 468 -27.40 -1.16 5.20
N THR A 469 -28.62 -1.29 5.70
CA THR A 469 -29.50 -0.14 6.06
C THR A 469 -29.16 0.50 7.41
N PHE A 470 -28.14 0.03 8.13
CA PHE A 470 -27.77 0.48 9.47
C PHE A 470 -26.86 1.71 9.41
N THR A 471 -27.37 2.82 8.86
CA THR A 471 -26.59 4.05 8.63
C THR A 471 -26.26 4.85 9.88
N SER A 472 -26.95 4.60 10.99
CA SER A 472 -26.66 5.15 12.32
C SER A 472 -25.66 4.32 13.13
N SER A 473 -25.30 3.13 12.64
CA SER A 473 -24.34 2.23 13.27
C SER A 473 -23.07 2.14 12.42
N SER A 474 -21.98 1.75 13.05
CA SER A 474 -20.73 1.49 12.34
C SER A 474 -20.21 0.08 12.56
N VAL A 475 -19.44 -0.40 11.59
CA VAL A 475 -18.82 -1.71 11.67
C VAL A 475 -17.76 -1.70 12.77
N LYS A 476 -17.89 -2.65 13.70
CA LYS A 476 -16.89 -2.89 14.74
C LYS A 476 -15.55 -3.19 14.05
N PRO A 477 -14.41 -2.60 14.45
CA PRO A 477 -13.11 -2.85 13.80
C PRO A 477 -12.76 -4.34 13.65
N ALA A 478 -13.14 -5.17 14.62
CA ALA A 478 -12.94 -6.62 14.58
C ALA A 478 -13.70 -7.31 13.42
N ASN A 479 -14.83 -6.75 12.98
CA ASN A 479 -15.66 -7.34 11.92
C ASN A 479 -15.10 -7.05 10.51
N ASP A 480 -14.12 -6.16 10.36
CA ASP A 480 -13.35 -6.03 9.12
C ASP A 480 -11.93 -6.61 9.25
N GLN A 481 -11.60 -7.21 10.40
CA GLN A 481 -10.32 -7.87 10.60
C GLN A 481 -10.29 -9.23 9.89
N LEU A 482 -9.25 -9.39 9.06
CA LEU A 482 -9.02 -10.59 8.27
C LEU A 482 -8.02 -11.51 8.95
N VAL A 483 -8.25 -12.82 8.80
CA VAL A 483 -7.36 -13.89 9.26
C VAL A 483 -6.35 -14.26 8.18
N GLY A 484 -6.75 -14.19 6.91
CA GLY A 484 -5.99 -14.66 5.77
C GLY A 484 -6.03 -16.19 5.60
N PRO A 485 -5.29 -16.72 4.61
CA PRO A 485 -5.16 -18.16 4.39
C PRO A 485 -4.32 -18.82 5.48
N ASP A 486 -4.66 -20.07 5.79
CA ASP A 486 -3.93 -20.90 6.73
C ASP A 486 -2.49 -21.20 6.25
N TYR A 487 -1.63 -21.55 7.20
CA TYR A 487 -0.27 -22.02 6.90
C TYR A 487 -0.29 -23.49 6.45
N ASP A 488 0.34 -23.79 5.32
CA ASP A 488 0.55 -25.16 4.84
C ASP A 488 2.04 -25.55 4.89
N PRO A 489 2.45 -26.45 5.80
CA PRO A 489 3.83 -26.91 5.90
C PRO A 489 4.30 -27.75 4.71
N SER A 490 3.38 -28.31 3.92
CA SER A 490 3.74 -29.13 2.76
C SER A 490 4.24 -28.28 1.58
N THR A 491 3.88 -27.00 1.53
CA THR A 491 4.16 -26.08 0.41
C THR A 491 4.96 -24.84 0.81
N SER A 492 5.31 -24.70 2.09
CA SER A 492 6.09 -23.59 2.64
C SER A 492 7.27 -24.03 3.51
N ILE A 493 8.17 -23.09 3.81
CA ILE A 493 9.34 -23.25 4.68
C ILE A 493 9.18 -22.32 5.89
N LYS A 494 9.25 -22.86 7.12
CA LYS A 494 9.41 -22.04 8.34
C LYS A 494 10.83 -21.45 8.37
N LEU A 495 10.92 -20.13 8.27
CA LEU A 495 12.15 -19.36 8.30
C LEU A 495 12.13 -18.36 9.47
N ALA A 496 13.04 -18.53 10.43
CA ALA A 496 13.34 -17.51 11.42
C ALA A 496 14.24 -16.42 10.83
N VAL A 497 13.91 -15.17 11.15
CA VAL A 497 14.75 -14.00 10.88
C VAL A 497 15.11 -13.31 12.20
N VAL A 498 16.34 -12.81 12.26
CA VAL A 498 16.94 -12.24 13.48
C VAL A 498 17.48 -10.83 13.28
N GLY A 499 17.47 -10.34 12.04
CA GLY A 499 18.20 -9.15 11.63
C GLY A 499 17.38 -8.14 10.84
N ALA A 500 17.96 -7.58 9.78
CA ALA A 500 17.36 -6.49 9.02
C ALA A 500 16.00 -6.83 8.37
N HIS A 501 15.60 -8.10 8.36
CA HIS A 501 14.29 -8.59 7.88
C HIS A 501 13.18 -8.57 8.94
N LEU A 502 13.47 -8.27 10.22
CA LEU A 502 12.44 -8.11 11.25
C LEU A 502 11.46 -6.97 10.88
N LYS A 503 10.20 -7.04 11.35
CA LYS A 503 9.19 -5.99 11.07
C LYS A 503 9.70 -4.60 11.41
N GLY A 504 9.54 -3.67 10.47
CA GLY A 504 9.98 -2.28 10.61
C GLY A 504 11.47 -2.03 10.39
N LEU A 505 12.25 -3.07 10.05
CA LEU A 505 13.67 -2.92 9.70
C LEU A 505 13.88 -2.90 8.17
N PRO A 506 15.03 -2.37 7.69
CA PRO A 506 15.18 -1.92 6.30
C PRO A 506 15.05 -2.98 5.20
N LEU A 507 15.13 -4.29 5.52
CA LEU A 507 15.03 -5.38 4.54
C LEU A 507 13.77 -6.23 4.71
N HIS A 508 12.82 -5.82 5.57
CA HIS A 508 11.55 -6.54 5.75
C HIS A 508 10.78 -6.72 4.44
N TRP A 509 10.87 -5.74 3.53
CA TRP A 509 10.25 -5.79 2.19
C TRP A 509 10.68 -7.01 1.36
N GLN A 510 11.84 -7.62 1.63
CA GLN A 510 12.28 -8.82 0.93
C GLN A 510 11.43 -10.05 1.28
N LEU A 511 10.92 -10.13 2.52
CA LEU A 511 9.95 -11.15 2.93
C LEU A 511 8.60 -10.89 2.26
N GLU A 512 8.18 -9.63 2.19
CA GLU A 512 6.93 -9.25 1.50
C GLU A 512 6.96 -9.57 0.01
N LYS A 513 8.11 -9.31 -0.64
CA LYS A 513 8.34 -9.62 -2.07
C LYS A 513 8.17 -11.10 -2.41
N VAL A 514 8.46 -11.99 -1.46
CA VAL A 514 8.32 -13.44 -1.65
C VAL A 514 7.05 -14.01 -1.02
N ASN A 515 6.04 -13.17 -0.76
CA ASN A 515 4.77 -13.56 -0.15
C ASN A 515 4.95 -14.31 1.19
N ALA A 516 5.95 -13.92 1.99
CA ALA A 516 6.17 -14.55 3.28
C ALA A 516 5.06 -14.16 4.28
N THR A 517 4.59 -15.13 5.05
CA THR A 517 3.57 -14.91 6.08
C THR A 517 4.20 -14.95 7.47
N TYR A 518 3.98 -13.93 8.28
CA TYR A 518 4.35 -13.96 9.70
C TYR A 518 3.60 -15.07 10.45
N LEU A 519 4.31 -15.89 11.21
CA LEU A 519 3.74 -16.94 12.06
C LEU A 519 3.75 -16.53 13.53
N CYS A 520 4.92 -16.16 14.07
CA CYS A 520 5.06 -15.80 15.47
C CYS A 520 6.36 -15.03 15.74
N THR A 521 6.44 -14.45 16.95
CA THR A 521 7.68 -13.99 17.57
C THR A 521 8.03 -14.97 18.67
N THR A 522 9.27 -15.42 18.71
CA THR A 522 9.79 -16.38 19.69
C THR A 522 11.27 -16.09 19.94
N LYS A 523 11.97 -17.01 20.59
CA LYS A 523 13.41 -16.92 20.85
C LYS A 523 14.11 -18.20 20.44
N THR A 524 15.43 -18.11 20.29
CA THR A 524 16.29 -19.29 20.24
C THR A 524 16.28 -20.05 21.57
N SER A 525 16.83 -21.26 21.59
CA SER A 525 17.33 -21.89 22.81
C SER A 525 18.47 -21.06 23.44
N LYS A 526 19.00 -21.48 24.59
CA LYS A 526 20.09 -20.76 25.29
C LYS A 526 21.45 -20.88 24.60
N ALA A 527 21.55 -21.60 23.49
CA ALA A 527 22.78 -21.96 22.81
C ALA A 527 23.29 -20.90 21.81
N TYR A 528 22.94 -19.60 21.93
CA TYR A 528 23.20 -18.62 20.86
C TYR A 528 23.85 -17.32 21.31
N GLN A 529 24.71 -16.79 20.45
CA GLN A 529 25.27 -15.45 20.51
C GLN A 529 24.85 -14.65 19.29
N LEU A 530 24.77 -13.32 19.43
CA LEU A 530 24.41 -12.41 18.35
C LEU A 530 25.48 -11.33 18.19
N PHE A 531 25.92 -11.11 16.95
CA PHE A 531 26.97 -10.14 16.63
C PHE A 531 26.45 -9.09 15.66
N ALA A 532 26.77 -7.82 15.87
CA ALA A 532 26.62 -6.78 14.85
C ALA A 532 27.87 -6.78 13.95
N LEU A 533 27.69 -7.12 12.68
CA LEU A 533 28.78 -7.22 11.71
C LEU A 533 29.26 -5.83 11.28
N PRO A 534 30.51 -5.70 10.77
CA PRO A 534 31.03 -4.44 10.26
C PRO A 534 30.10 -3.84 9.20
N LYS A 535 29.82 -2.54 9.32
CA LYS A 535 28.90 -1.83 8.42
C LYS A 535 29.61 -1.53 7.08
N ASN A 536 29.49 -2.46 6.12
CA ASN A 536 30.05 -2.32 4.76
C ASN A 536 29.06 -1.68 3.76
N GLY A 537 27.85 -1.32 4.18
CA GLY A 537 26.81 -0.71 3.36
C GLY A 537 25.82 0.13 4.19
N PRO A 538 24.70 0.60 3.60
CA PRO A 538 23.76 1.46 4.30
C PRO A 538 23.03 0.73 5.45
N VAL A 539 22.87 -0.59 5.33
CA VAL A 539 22.14 -1.44 6.29
C VAL A 539 23.12 -2.18 7.19
N LEU A 540 22.97 -2.00 8.51
CA LEU A 540 23.65 -2.80 9.52
C LEU A 540 22.99 -4.19 9.60
N LYS A 541 23.79 -5.26 9.69
CA LYS A 541 23.31 -6.65 9.70
C LYS A 541 23.89 -7.41 10.90
N PRO A 542 23.10 -8.28 11.55
CA PRO A 542 23.64 -9.16 12.56
C PRO A 542 24.03 -10.54 12.00
N GLY A 543 24.92 -11.23 12.70
CA GLY A 543 25.24 -12.64 12.49
C GLY A 543 24.90 -13.46 13.72
N LEU A 544 24.13 -14.53 13.54
CA LEU A 544 23.76 -15.47 14.59
C LEU A 544 24.76 -16.62 14.65
N ARG A 545 25.20 -16.99 15.87
CA ARG A 545 26.18 -18.05 16.10
C ARG A 545 25.68 -19.01 17.17
N ARG A 546 25.66 -20.31 16.87
CA ARG A 546 25.43 -21.35 17.88
C ARG A 546 26.71 -21.60 18.68
N VAL A 547 26.59 -21.70 20.00
CA VAL A 547 27.66 -21.95 20.97
C VAL A 547 27.20 -23.00 22.00
N GLN A 548 28.07 -23.41 22.90
CA GLN A 548 27.66 -24.22 24.07
C GLN A 548 26.79 -23.37 25.01
N ASP A 549 25.81 -24.00 25.66
CA ASP A 549 24.80 -23.34 26.52
C ASP A 549 25.39 -22.43 27.60
N SER A 550 26.55 -22.79 28.16
CA SER A 550 27.25 -22.00 29.18
C SER A 550 27.69 -20.61 28.71
N ASN A 551 27.80 -20.41 27.39
CA ASN A 551 28.31 -19.19 26.76
C ASN A 551 27.26 -18.48 25.86
N GLY A 552 26.02 -18.99 25.84
CA GLY A 552 24.95 -18.47 25.00
C GLY A 552 23.83 -17.77 25.78
N SER A 553 22.90 -17.19 25.05
CA SER A 553 21.67 -16.61 25.55
C SER A 553 20.52 -16.91 24.58
N GLN A 554 19.31 -16.52 24.96
CA GLN A 554 18.15 -16.57 24.08
C GLN A 554 18.09 -15.28 23.25
N ILE A 555 17.99 -15.41 21.94
CA ILE A 555 17.91 -14.31 20.99
C ILE A 555 16.51 -14.25 20.38
N GLU A 556 15.90 -13.07 20.37
CA GLU A 556 14.59 -12.82 19.73
C GLU A 556 14.63 -13.12 18.22
N LEU A 557 13.59 -13.81 17.76
CA LEU A 557 13.35 -14.17 16.37
C LEU A 557 11.92 -13.81 15.96
N GLU A 558 11.73 -13.44 14.70
CA GLU A 558 10.42 -13.52 14.04
C GLU A 558 10.42 -14.70 13.07
N VAL A 559 9.38 -15.53 13.11
CA VAL A 559 9.24 -16.70 12.25
C VAL A 559 8.24 -16.42 11.15
N TYR A 560 8.63 -16.74 9.91
CA TYR A 560 7.83 -16.57 8.72
C TYR A 560 7.66 -17.90 7.98
N SER A 561 6.51 -18.08 7.35
CA SER A 561 6.29 -19.07 6.30
C SER A 561 6.68 -18.48 4.96
N VAL A 562 7.68 -19.05 4.29
CA VAL A 562 8.09 -18.65 2.93
C VAL A 562 7.67 -19.73 1.94
N PRO A 563 6.90 -19.41 0.89
CA PRO A 563 6.54 -20.37 -0.16
C PRO A 563 7.77 -21.06 -0.76
N LYS A 564 7.73 -22.39 -0.92
CA LYS A 564 8.87 -23.18 -1.42
C LYS A 564 9.34 -22.70 -2.79
N GLU A 565 8.39 -22.41 -3.67
CA GLU A 565 8.61 -21.93 -5.04
C GLU A 565 9.24 -20.53 -5.10
N LEU A 566 9.10 -19.71 -4.04
CA LEU A 566 9.69 -18.36 -3.96
C LEU A 566 10.96 -18.31 -3.10
N PHE A 567 11.33 -19.41 -2.44
CA PHE A 567 12.50 -19.44 -1.57
C PHE A 567 13.81 -19.18 -2.32
N GLY A 568 13.92 -19.63 -3.58
CA GLY A 568 15.05 -19.33 -4.46
C GLY A 568 15.22 -17.83 -4.72
N ALA A 569 14.11 -17.12 -4.93
CA ALA A 569 14.12 -15.66 -5.07
C ALA A 569 14.54 -14.98 -3.76
N PHE A 570 14.08 -15.48 -2.61
CA PHE A 570 14.49 -14.95 -1.30
C PHE A 570 15.99 -15.13 -1.04
N ILE A 571 16.52 -16.35 -1.17
CA ILE A 571 17.93 -16.64 -0.86
C ILE A 571 18.90 -15.93 -1.81
N SER A 572 18.48 -15.64 -3.06
CA SER A 572 19.28 -14.84 -4.00
C SER A 572 19.57 -13.41 -3.50
N MET A 573 18.78 -12.90 -2.54
CA MET A 573 18.97 -11.59 -1.93
C MET A 573 19.83 -11.63 -0.65
N VAL A 574 20.29 -12.81 -0.24
CA VAL A 574 21.11 -13.01 0.98
C VAL A 574 22.59 -13.08 0.58
N PRO A 575 23.39 -12.01 0.82
CA PRO A 575 24.80 -12.00 0.48
C PRO A 575 25.67 -12.60 1.59
N GLU A 576 26.91 -12.94 1.23
CA GLU A 576 28.03 -13.15 2.15
C GLU A 576 28.11 -12.02 3.21
N PRO A 577 28.50 -12.33 4.46
CA PRO A 577 28.80 -13.64 5.05
C PRO A 577 27.57 -14.36 5.65
N LEU A 578 26.36 -13.93 5.27
CA LEU A 578 25.12 -14.53 5.75
C LEU A 578 24.73 -15.71 4.87
N GLY A 579 24.13 -16.72 5.50
CA GLY A 579 23.52 -17.85 4.80
C GLY A 579 22.24 -18.30 5.49
N ILE A 580 21.52 -19.23 4.88
CA ILE A 580 20.36 -19.86 5.50
C ILE A 580 20.73 -21.29 5.93
N GLY A 581 20.73 -21.51 7.24
CA GLY A 581 20.94 -22.81 7.88
C GLY A 581 19.72 -23.18 8.73
N SER A 582 19.96 -23.76 9.89
CA SER A 582 18.91 -24.07 10.86
C SER A 582 19.21 -23.48 12.23
N VAL A 583 18.16 -23.13 12.98
CA VAL A 583 18.22 -22.64 14.36
C VAL A 583 17.30 -23.48 15.23
N GLU A 584 17.67 -23.60 16.50
CA GLU A 584 16.86 -24.23 17.54
C GLU A 584 16.09 -23.16 18.30
N LEU A 585 14.77 -23.32 18.36
CA LEU A 585 13.88 -22.45 19.12
C LEU A 585 13.89 -22.80 20.60
N GLU A 586 13.34 -21.91 21.43
CA GLU A 586 13.15 -22.17 22.87
C GLU A 586 12.25 -23.39 23.15
N SER A 587 11.41 -23.77 22.19
CA SER A 587 10.58 -24.99 22.24
C SER A 587 11.37 -26.28 21.96
N GLY A 588 12.62 -26.19 21.51
CA GLY A 588 13.41 -27.31 20.98
C GLY A 588 13.12 -27.64 19.51
N GLU A 589 12.15 -26.97 18.87
CA GLU A 589 11.91 -27.13 17.43
C GLU A 589 13.09 -26.58 16.61
N TRP A 590 13.53 -27.34 15.61
CA TRP A 590 14.54 -26.91 14.63
C TRP A 590 13.87 -26.39 13.35
N ILE A 591 14.12 -25.12 13.00
CA ILE A 591 13.58 -24.49 11.79
C ILE A 591 14.69 -23.84 10.96
N LYS A 592 14.40 -23.44 9.70
CA LYS A 592 15.38 -22.71 8.89
C LYS A 592 15.59 -21.31 9.46
N SER A 593 16.80 -20.77 9.34
CA SER A 593 17.12 -19.44 9.86
C SER A 593 18.36 -18.85 9.21
N PHE A 594 18.51 -17.53 9.35
CA PHE A 594 19.77 -16.86 9.09
C PHE A 594 20.87 -17.37 10.03
N ILE A 595 21.98 -17.79 9.43
CA ILE A 595 23.25 -18.09 10.08
C ILE A 595 24.33 -17.16 9.53
N CYS A 596 25.48 -17.16 10.18
CA CYS A 596 26.63 -16.37 9.75
C CYS A 596 27.86 -17.25 9.67
N GLU A 597 28.64 -17.11 8.60
CA GLU A 597 29.96 -17.70 8.49
C GLU A 597 30.90 -17.18 9.58
N GLU A 598 31.85 -18.02 10.00
CA GLU A 598 32.80 -17.67 11.05
C GLU A 598 33.67 -16.45 10.71
N SER A 599 34.02 -16.30 9.43
CA SER A 599 34.71 -15.12 8.89
C SER A 599 33.95 -13.82 9.19
N GLY A 600 32.62 -13.84 9.09
CA GLY A 600 31.76 -12.67 9.28
C GLY A 600 31.84 -12.09 10.68
N TYR A 601 31.55 -12.91 11.70
CA TYR A 601 31.55 -12.45 13.09
C TYR A 601 32.95 -12.37 13.74
N LYS A 602 34.00 -12.87 13.08
CA LYS A 602 35.40 -12.63 13.49
C LYS A 602 36.03 -11.40 12.83
N ALA A 603 35.35 -10.76 11.88
CA ALA A 603 35.88 -9.59 11.19
C ALA A 603 36.13 -8.42 12.14
N LYS A 604 37.14 -7.60 11.83
CA LYS A 604 37.49 -6.40 12.62
C LYS A 604 36.32 -5.40 12.62
N GLY A 605 35.94 -4.94 13.81
CA GLY A 605 34.82 -4.01 13.99
C GLY A 605 33.48 -4.69 14.32
N THR A 606 33.45 -6.02 14.40
CA THR A 606 32.30 -6.76 14.92
C THR A 606 32.07 -6.45 16.41
N VAL A 607 30.81 -6.33 16.81
CA VAL A 607 30.41 -6.09 18.20
C VAL A 607 29.53 -7.23 18.69
N ASP A 608 29.86 -7.83 19.84
CA ASP A 608 28.96 -8.76 20.52
C ASP A 608 27.75 -7.99 21.09
N ILE A 609 26.57 -8.34 20.61
CA ILE A 609 25.30 -7.73 20.97
C ILE A 609 24.36 -8.72 21.69
N THR A 610 24.88 -9.86 22.13
CA THR A 610 24.11 -10.91 22.84
C THR A 610 23.37 -10.34 24.06
N LYS A 611 24.00 -9.42 24.80
CA LYS A 611 23.42 -8.76 25.98
C LYS A 611 22.13 -7.98 25.73
N TYR A 612 21.82 -7.66 24.46
CA TYR A 612 20.59 -6.95 24.10
C TYR A 612 19.41 -7.90 23.88
N GLY A 613 19.64 -9.23 23.87
CA GLY A 613 18.60 -10.24 23.67
C GLY A 613 18.00 -10.28 22.25
N GLY A 614 18.38 -9.38 21.35
CA GLY A 614 17.85 -9.29 19.99
C GLY A 614 18.39 -8.08 19.22
N PHE A 615 18.28 -8.12 17.90
CA PHE A 615 18.80 -7.05 17.04
C PHE A 615 17.99 -5.75 17.15
N ARG A 616 16.68 -5.85 17.37
CA ARG A 616 15.77 -4.69 17.50
C ARG A 616 16.20 -3.75 18.63
N ALA A 617 16.42 -4.30 19.83
CA ALA A 617 16.87 -3.55 21.00
C ALA A 617 18.22 -2.85 20.77
N TYR A 618 19.16 -3.52 20.10
CA TYR A 618 20.44 -2.91 19.73
C TYR A 618 20.28 -1.78 18.70
N PHE A 619 19.43 -1.98 17.69
CA PHE A 619 19.17 -1.01 16.63
C PHE A 619 18.50 0.27 17.17
N GLU A 620 17.55 0.13 18.09
CA GLU A 620 16.91 1.26 18.77
C GLU A 620 17.88 2.04 19.65
N MET A 621 18.78 1.35 20.36
CA MET A 621 19.84 2.00 21.14
C MET A 621 20.77 2.83 20.25
N LEU A 622 21.14 2.32 19.07
CA LEU A 622 21.95 3.08 18.10
C LEU A 622 21.19 4.32 17.58
N LYS A 623 19.91 4.18 17.22
CA LYS A 623 19.07 5.32 16.81
C LYS A 623 18.98 6.39 17.90
N LYS A 624 18.80 5.98 19.16
CA LYS A 624 18.74 6.90 20.30
C LYS A 624 20.05 7.65 20.52
N LYS A 625 21.19 6.96 20.37
CA LYS A 625 22.52 7.60 20.43
C LYS A 625 22.73 8.59 19.28
N GLU A 626 22.23 8.26 18.09
CA GLU A 626 22.34 9.13 16.92
C GLU A 626 21.45 10.38 17.06
N SER A 627 20.21 10.23 17.54
CA SER A 627 19.30 11.36 17.80
C SER A 627 19.79 12.30 18.92
N GLN A 628 20.64 11.79 19.83
CA GLN A 628 21.24 12.58 20.91
C GLN A 628 22.47 13.38 20.48
N LYS A 629 23.01 13.16 19.26
CA LYS A 629 24.05 14.03 18.71
C LYS A 629 23.43 15.37 18.33
N LYS A 630 23.70 16.41 19.13
CA LYS A 630 23.25 17.77 18.86
C LYS A 630 23.84 18.25 17.54
N LYS A 631 22.99 18.66 16.59
CA LYS A 631 23.44 19.41 15.42
C LYS A 631 23.95 20.77 15.90
N LEU A 632 25.14 21.16 15.46
CA LEU A 632 25.72 22.47 15.78
C LEU A 632 24.91 23.60 15.14
N PHE A 633 24.41 23.37 13.92
CA PHE A 633 23.55 24.28 13.17
C PHE A 633 22.47 23.47 12.43
N ASP A 634 21.31 24.07 12.23
CA ASP A 634 20.22 23.53 11.41
C ASP A 634 20.34 23.96 9.96
N THR A 635 20.78 25.20 9.69
CA THR A 635 20.96 25.76 8.35
C THR A 635 22.28 26.52 8.23
N VAL A 636 23.04 26.26 7.18
CA VAL A 636 24.34 26.88 6.89
C VAL A 636 24.37 27.40 5.45
N LEU A 637 24.76 28.67 5.28
CA LEU A 637 24.99 29.28 3.98
C LEU A 637 26.45 29.15 3.56
N ILE A 638 26.67 28.84 2.29
CA ILE A 638 28.00 28.76 1.70
C ILE A 638 28.28 30.05 0.94
N ALA A 639 29.18 30.89 1.44
CA ALA A 639 29.58 32.14 0.78
C ALA A 639 30.67 31.90 -0.27
N ASN A 640 30.43 30.96 -1.19
CA ASN A 640 31.37 30.56 -2.23
C ASN A 640 30.66 29.88 -3.42
N ARG A 641 31.41 29.49 -4.44
CA ARG A 641 30.95 28.81 -5.66
C ARG A 641 31.84 27.63 -6.03
N GLY A 642 31.44 26.85 -7.05
CA GLY A 642 32.30 25.85 -7.67
C GLY A 642 32.64 24.67 -6.75
N GLU A 643 33.88 24.17 -6.84
CA GLU A 643 34.32 22.93 -6.16
C GLU A 643 34.09 22.97 -4.64
N ILE A 644 34.50 24.05 -3.98
CA ILE A 644 34.47 24.11 -2.52
C ILE A 644 33.05 24.14 -2.00
N ALA A 645 32.14 24.80 -2.71
CA ALA A 645 30.73 24.82 -2.37
C ALA A 645 30.12 23.40 -2.47
N VAL A 646 30.39 22.67 -3.54
CA VAL A 646 29.95 21.26 -3.68
C VAL A 646 30.48 20.39 -2.54
N ARG A 647 31.77 20.52 -2.20
CA ARG A 647 32.41 19.73 -1.15
C ARG A 647 31.81 20.01 0.23
N ILE A 648 31.52 21.27 0.53
CA ILE A 648 30.86 21.69 1.77
C ILE A 648 29.43 21.13 1.82
N ILE A 649 28.64 21.30 0.76
CA ILE A 649 27.26 20.81 0.68
C ILE A 649 27.19 19.30 0.91
N LYS A 650 28.10 18.51 0.32
CA LYS A 650 28.19 17.06 0.58
C LYS A 650 28.36 16.73 2.05
N THR A 651 29.16 17.52 2.77
CA THR A 651 29.37 17.33 4.22
C THR A 651 28.14 17.74 5.01
N LEU A 652 27.53 18.89 4.71
CA LEU A 652 26.30 19.36 5.35
C LEU A 652 25.16 18.34 5.20
N LYS A 653 24.99 17.79 3.98
CA LYS A 653 24.01 16.75 3.68
C LYS A 653 24.25 15.47 4.50
N LYS A 654 25.52 15.05 4.65
CA LYS A 654 25.89 13.90 5.49
C LYS A 654 25.61 14.14 6.98
N LEU A 655 25.71 15.39 7.45
CA LEU A 655 25.41 15.79 8.82
C LEU A 655 23.91 16.09 9.05
N GLY A 656 23.09 16.06 7.99
CA GLY A 656 21.69 16.43 8.04
C GLY A 656 21.46 17.91 8.33
N ILE A 657 22.39 18.78 7.92
CA ILE A 657 22.30 20.24 8.03
C ILE A 657 21.83 20.80 6.70
N ARG A 658 20.82 21.69 6.71
CA ARG A 658 20.28 22.33 5.51
C ARG A 658 21.32 23.27 4.92
N SER A 659 21.60 23.10 3.63
CA SER A 659 22.61 23.86 2.89
C SER A 659 21.98 24.96 2.03
N VAL A 660 22.59 26.14 2.04
CA VAL A 660 22.16 27.28 1.22
C VAL A 660 23.29 27.71 0.30
N ALA A 661 23.07 27.56 -1.01
CA ALA A 661 23.95 28.08 -2.04
C ALA A 661 23.61 29.53 -2.38
N VAL A 662 24.63 30.30 -2.76
CA VAL A 662 24.47 31.59 -3.44
C VAL A 662 25.07 31.51 -4.83
N TYR A 663 24.52 32.25 -5.80
CA TYR A 663 25.03 32.21 -7.17
C TYR A 663 24.94 33.53 -7.92
N SER A 664 25.97 33.76 -8.75
CA SER A 664 25.96 34.77 -9.81
C SER A 664 25.11 34.30 -11.00
N ASP A 665 24.72 35.21 -11.90
CA ASP A 665 23.89 34.83 -13.06
C ASP A 665 24.56 33.77 -13.97
N PRO A 666 25.90 33.81 -14.21
CA PRO A 666 26.61 32.72 -14.91
C PRO A 666 26.58 31.38 -14.18
N ASP A 667 26.54 31.38 -12.84
CA ASP A 667 26.61 30.17 -12.01
C ASP A 667 25.23 29.54 -11.73
N LYS A 668 24.14 30.10 -12.27
CA LYS A 668 22.76 29.62 -12.01
C LYS A 668 22.52 28.14 -12.34
N TYR A 669 23.34 27.56 -13.22
CA TYR A 669 23.25 26.14 -13.62
C TYR A 669 24.42 25.29 -13.08
N SER A 670 25.22 25.84 -12.17
CA SER A 670 26.37 25.13 -11.62
C SER A 670 25.96 24.04 -10.61
N GLN A 671 26.87 23.10 -10.37
CA GLN A 671 26.60 21.93 -9.54
C GLN A 671 26.23 22.30 -8.09
N HIS A 672 26.87 23.32 -7.49
CA HIS A 672 26.58 23.70 -6.10
C HIS A 672 25.18 24.29 -5.92
N VAL A 673 24.62 24.91 -6.97
CA VAL A 673 23.22 25.37 -6.97
C VAL A 673 22.25 24.20 -6.99
N THR A 674 22.57 23.15 -7.76
CA THR A 674 21.76 21.93 -7.87
C THR A 674 21.85 21.06 -6.62
N ASP A 675 23.02 20.98 -6.00
CA ASP A 675 23.27 20.10 -4.85
C ASP A 675 22.69 20.64 -3.53
N ALA A 676 22.53 21.96 -3.40
CA ALA A 676 22.06 22.61 -2.19
C ALA A 676 20.55 22.42 -1.98
N ASP A 677 20.10 22.46 -0.72
CA ASP A 677 18.68 22.37 -0.38
C ASP A 677 17.92 23.67 -0.75
N VAL A 678 18.63 24.79 -0.75
CA VAL A 678 18.14 26.12 -1.13
C VAL A 678 19.22 26.86 -1.90
N SER A 679 18.83 27.66 -2.87
CA SER A 679 19.75 28.51 -3.62
C SER A 679 19.21 29.93 -3.77
N VAL A 680 20.02 30.93 -3.47
CA VAL A 680 19.65 32.36 -3.55
C VAL A 680 20.42 33.04 -4.70
N PRO A 681 19.74 33.66 -5.68
CA PRO A 681 20.40 34.45 -6.71
C PRO A 681 20.95 35.75 -6.11
N LEU A 682 22.19 36.09 -6.45
CA LEU A 682 22.80 37.38 -6.05
C LEU A 682 22.57 38.49 -7.08
N HIS A 683 22.20 38.13 -8.31
CA HIS A 683 22.04 39.01 -9.49
C HIS A 683 23.30 39.83 -9.81
N GLY A 684 23.93 39.54 -10.95
CA GLY A 684 25.20 40.10 -11.38
C GLY A 684 26.13 39.06 -12.00
N THR A 685 27.12 39.54 -12.75
CA THR A 685 28.03 38.67 -13.53
C THR A 685 29.46 38.69 -13.01
N THR A 686 29.87 39.70 -12.23
CA THR A 686 31.23 39.82 -11.70
C THR A 686 31.31 39.41 -10.24
N ALA A 687 32.51 39.04 -9.77
CA ALA A 687 32.73 38.70 -8.37
C ALA A 687 32.38 39.87 -7.43
N ALA A 688 32.73 41.11 -7.79
CA ALA A 688 32.43 42.32 -7.03
C ALA A 688 30.91 42.56 -6.88
N GLN A 689 30.13 42.30 -7.93
CA GLN A 689 28.67 42.44 -7.90
C GLN A 689 27.96 41.33 -7.13
N THR A 690 28.66 40.23 -6.81
CA THR A 690 28.05 39.00 -6.29
C THR A 690 28.80 38.48 -5.07
N TYR A 691 29.76 37.57 -5.25
CA TYR A 691 30.40 36.83 -4.16
C TYR A 691 31.25 37.69 -3.19
N LEU A 692 31.66 38.89 -3.60
CA LEU A 692 32.37 39.86 -2.75
C LEU A 692 31.43 40.91 -2.13
N ASP A 693 30.15 40.90 -2.45
CA ASP A 693 29.17 41.83 -1.88
C ASP A 693 28.67 41.30 -0.53
N MET A 694 29.29 41.80 0.55
CA MET A 694 28.99 41.38 1.92
C MET A 694 27.51 41.52 2.29
N ASN A 695 26.85 42.58 1.82
CA ASN A 695 25.46 42.86 2.14
C ASN A 695 24.56 41.80 1.52
N LYS A 696 24.76 41.50 0.23
CA LYS A 696 23.98 40.45 -0.46
C LYS A 696 24.15 39.07 0.20
N ILE A 697 25.35 38.74 0.65
CA ILE A 697 25.61 37.45 1.31
C ILE A 697 24.91 37.38 2.68
N ILE A 698 24.98 38.44 3.48
CA ILE A 698 24.29 38.52 4.78
C ILE A 698 22.77 38.50 4.59
N ASP A 699 22.25 39.21 3.59
CA ASP A 699 20.82 39.23 3.29
C ASP A 699 20.33 37.85 2.83
N ALA A 700 21.11 37.15 1.99
CA ALA A 700 20.82 35.77 1.61
C ALA A 700 20.79 34.82 2.82
N ALA A 701 21.70 35.00 3.79
CA ALA A 701 21.72 34.22 5.02
C ALA A 701 20.48 34.50 5.88
N LYS A 702 20.08 35.77 6.02
CA LYS A 702 18.87 36.17 6.75
C LYS A 702 17.60 35.65 6.08
N GLN A 703 17.46 35.80 4.77
CA GLN A 703 16.31 35.32 3.99
C GLN A 703 16.08 33.81 4.18
N THR A 704 17.16 33.05 4.38
CA THR A 704 17.11 31.60 4.50
C THR A 704 17.18 31.09 5.95
N ASN A 705 17.26 32.01 6.92
CA ASN A 705 17.48 31.72 8.34
C ASN A 705 18.74 30.86 8.58
N ALA A 706 19.80 31.09 7.81
CA ALA A 706 21.09 30.45 8.03
C ALA A 706 21.72 30.96 9.33
N GLN A 707 22.02 30.03 10.25
CA GLN A 707 22.64 30.34 11.55
C GLN A 707 24.15 30.57 11.43
N ALA A 708 24.75 30.06 10.35
CA ALA A 708 26.16 30.21 10.09
C ALA A 708 26.46 30.39 8.60
N ILE A 709 27.57 31.08 8.32
CA ILE A 709 28.13 31.25 6.98
C ILE A 709 29.49 30.58 6.94
N ILE A 710 29.67 29.62 6.04
CA ILE A 710 30.97 29.00 5.76
C ILE A 710 31.53 29.57 4.44
N PRO A 711 32.67 30.28 4.48
CA PRO A 711 33.14 31.02 3.31
C PRO A 711 33.98 30.18 2.34
N GLY A 712 34.42 28.98 2.73
CA GLY A 712 35.35 28.20 1.91
C GLY A 712 36.74 28.84 1.87
N TYR A 713 37.22 29.17 0.67
CA TYR A 713 38.48 29.88 0.45
C TYR A 713 38.35 30.85 -0.75
N GLY A 714 39.11 31.94 -0.75
CA GLY A 714 38.89 33.07 -1.66
C GLY A 714 37.62 33.87 -1.31
N PHE A 715 37.27 34.85 -2.15
CA PHE A 715 36.17 35.78 -1.90
C PHE A 715 36.26 36.45 -0.50
N LEU A 716 35.23 36.30 0.33
CA LEU A 716 35.13 36.90 1.65
C LEU A 716 35.76 36.05 2.77
N SER A 717 36.46 34.96 2.42
CA SER A 717 37.01 34.01 3.41
C SER A 717 38.03 34.61 4.37
N GLU A 718 38.82 35.58 3.91
CA GLU A 718 39.84 36.27 4.71
C GLU A 718 39.53 37.77 4.79
N ASN A 719 38.24 38.14 4.66
CA ASN A 719 37.78 39.50 4.83
C ASN A 719 37.33 39.71 6.29
N ALA A 720 38.10 40.51 7.03
CA ALA A 720 37.83 40.74 8.46
C ALA A 720 36.51 41.47 8.70
N ASP A 721 36.20 42.48 7.88
CA ASP A 721 34.97 43.26 7.99
C ASP A 721 33.76 42.35 7.77
N PHE A 722 33.87 41.36 6.88
CA PHE A 722 32.82 40.37 6.67
C PHE A 722 32.62 39.45 7.88
N SER A 723 33.70 39.00 8.53
CA SER A 723 33.63 38.20 9.77
C SER A 723 32.94 38.99 10.90
N ASP A 724 33.29 40.27 11.04
CA ASP A 724 32.69 41.17 12.02
C ASP A 724 31.22 41.50 11.69
N ALA A 725 30.90 41.66 10.40
CA ALA A 725 29.53 41.89 9.93
C ALA A 725 28.62 40.66 10.14
N CYS A 726 29.13 39.44 9.93
CA CYS A 726 28.42 38.21 10.28
C CYS A 726 28.08 38.18 11.78
N THR A 727 29.07 38.47 12.63
CA THR A 727 28.91 38.50 14.09
C THR A 727 27.85 39.53 14.51
N SER A 728 27.90 40.73 13.95
CA SER A 728 26.94 41.81 14.20
C SER A 728 25.53 41.50 13.69
N ALA A 729 25.42 40.68 12.64
CA ALA A 729 24.14 40.18 12.14
C ALA A 729 23.60 38.97 12.93
N GLY A 730 24.28 38.53 13.99
CA GLY A 730 23.91 37.34 14.76
C GLY A 730 24.14 36.02 14.01
N ILE A 731 24.98 36.03 12.97
CA ILE A 731 25.31 34.88 12.13
C ILE A 731 26.71 34.40 12.47
N THR A 732 26.88 33.10 12.73
CA THR A 732 28.20 32.55 13.04
C THR A 732 29.06 32.48 11.78
N PHE A 733 30.14 33.25 11.72
CA PHE A 733 31.18 33.06 10.70
C PHE A 733 31.97 31.78 11.01
N VAL A 734 31.94 30.80 10.09
CA VAL A 734 32.69 29.54 10.24
C VAL A 734 34.13 29.76 9.79
N GLY A 735 34.87 30.50 10.61
CA GLY A 735 36.27 30.89 10.39
C GLY A 735 36.83 31.65 11.59
N PRO A 736 38.05 32.21 11.48
CA PRO A 736 38.64 33.05 12.53
C PRO A 736 37.88 34.38 12.71
N SER A 737 38.05 35.02 13.87
CA SER A 737 37.48 36.36 14.13
C SER A 737 38.14 37.43 13.26
N GLY A 738 37.44 38.55 13.03
CA GLY A 738 37.98 39.68 12.26
C GLY A 738 39.32 40.20 12.81
N ASP A 739 39.50 40.23 14.13
CA ASP A 739 40.77 40.60 14.77
C ASP A 739 41.93 39.67 14.40
N ILE A 740 41.68 38.36 14.35
CA ILE A 740 42.69 37.38 13.94
C ILE A 740 43.02 37.55 12.44
N ILE A 741 41.99 37.75 11.61
CA ILE A 741 42.16 37.99 10.18
C ILE A 741 43.00 39.25 9.93
N ARG A 742 42.69 40.37 10.61
CA ARG A 742 43.47 41.63 10.52
C ARG A 742 44.90 41.43 11.02
N GLY A 743 45.06 40.73 12.15
CA GLY A 743 46.38 40.47 12.74
C GLY A 743 47.30 39.65 11.82
N LEU A 744 46.75 38.72 11.05
CA LEU A 744 47.51 37.87 10.13
C LEU A 744 47.53 38.38 8.68
N GLY A 745 46.70 39.36 8.32
CA GLY A 745 46.58 39.88 6.95
C GLY A 745 47.77 40.74 6.50
N LEU A 746 48.46 41.39 7.43
CA LEU A 746 49.66 42.19 7.12
C LEU A 746 50.93 41.42 7.52
N LYS A 747 51.92 41.40 6.63
CA LYS A 747 53.14 40.58 6.81
C LYS A 747 53.89 40.93 8.11
N HIS A 748 53.96 42.20 8.45
CA HIS A 748 54.69 42.67 9.64
C HIS A 748 53.96 42.33 10.94
N SER A 749 52.63 42.44 11.01
CA SER A 749 51.84 42.08 12.19
C SER A 749 51.83 40.56 12.39
N ALA A 750 51.68 39.79 11.31
CA ALA A 750 51.78 38.33 11.35
C ALA A 750 53.14 37.87 11.89
N ARG A 751 54.22 38.53 11.46
CA ARG A 751 55.58 38.27 11.92
C ARG A 751 55.79 38.62 13.40
N GLN A 752 55.23 39.73 13.89
CA GLN A 752 55.23 40.06 15.32
C GLN A 752 54.47 39.02 16.16
N ILE A 753 53.33 38.54 15.68
CA ILE A 753 52.55 37.47 16.33
C ILE A 753 53.38 36.19 16.40
N ALA A 754 54.00 35.79 15.28
CA ALA A 754 54.87 34.62 15.21
C ALA A 754 56.07 34.73 16.17
N GLN A 755 56.72 35.89 16.25
CA GLN A 755 57.83 36.14 17.17
C GLN A 755 57.40 36.01 18.64
N LYS A 756 56.27 36.64 19.01
CA LYS A 756 55.69 36.53 20.36
C LYS A 756 55.30 35.10 20.71
N ALA A 757 54.89 34.31 19.71
CA ALA A 757 54.53 32.91 19.87
C ALA A 757 55.75 31.96 19.88
N GLY A 758 56.97 32.47 19.76
CA GLY A 758 58.20 31.66 19.73
C GLY A 758 58.38 30.85 18.45
N VAL A 759 57.73 31.25 17.36
CA VAL A 759 57.87 30.61 16.04
C VAL A 759 59.19 31.08 15.40
N PRO A 760 60.06 30.18 14.93
CA PRO A 760 61.28 30.56 14.22
C PRO A 760 60.95 31.37 12.95
N LEU A 761 61.61 32.53 12.80
CA LEU A 761 61.43 33.44 11.67
C LEU A 761 62.75 33.59 10.90
N VAL A 762 62.65 33.75 9.58
CA VAL A 762 63.80 34.16 8.75
C VAL A 762 64.32 35.48 9.30
N PRO A 763 65.63 35.67 9.58
CA PRO A 763 66.16 36.95 10.09
C PRO A 763 65.73 38.11 9.22
N GLY A 764 65.24 39.19 9.82
CA GLY A 764 64.66 40.30 9.08
C GLY A 764 64.26 41.45 9.99
N SER A 765 63.96 42.60 9.38
CA SER A 765 63.73 43.87 10.05
C SER A 765 62.28 44.07 10.48
N LEU A 766 62.06 45.13 11.27
CA LEU A 766 60.75 45.78 11.38
C LEU A 766 60.50 46.68 10.16
N LEU A 767 59.45 47.51 10.19
CA LEU A 767 59.20 48.50 9.15
C LEU A 767 60.34 49.51 9.08
N ILE A 768 60.78 49.80 7.87
CA ILE A 768 61.88 50.70 7.57
C ILE A 768 61.30 51.98 6.98
N THR A 769 61.76 53.12 7.49
CA THR A 769 61.17 54.43 7.21
C THR A 769 62.00 55.29 6.25
N SER A 770 63.26 54.92 6.01
CA SER A 770 64.19 55.66 5.13
C SER A 770 65.18 54.74 4.43
N VAL A 771 65.75 55.21 3.32
CA VAL A 771 66.81 54.51 2.58
C VAL A 771 68.06 54.29 3.45
N GLU A 772 68.43 55.24 4.30
CA GLU A 772 69.60 55.11 5.17
C GLU A 772 69.42 54.01 6.22
N GLU A 773 68.20 53.88 6.75
CA GLU A 773 67.84 52.78 7.64
C GLU A 773 67.85 51.44 6.87
N ALA A 774 67.42 51.42 5.60
CA ALA A 774 67.50 50.23 4.75
C ALA A 774 68.95 49.76 4.53
N LYS A 775 69.88 50.68 4.20
CA LYS A 775 71.31 50.38 4.02
C LYS A 775 71.93 49.75 5.28
N LYS A 776 71.68 50.36 6.45
CA LYS A 776 72.18 49.86 7.73
C LYS A 776 71.66 48.46 8.04
N VAL A 777 70.35 48.26 7.91
CA VAL A 777 69.70 46.99 8.26
C VAL A 777 70.09 45.88 7.27
N ALA A 778 70.28 46.21 5.99
CA ALA A 778 70.77 45.25 5.01
C ALA A 778 72.20 44.77 5.30
N ALA A 779 73.08 45.67 5.74
CA ALA A 779 74.43 45.31 6.17
C ALA A 779 74.41 44.38 7.41
N GLU A 780 73.50 44.62 8.37
CA GLU A 780 73.32 43.77 9.55
C GLU A 780 72.73 42.38 9.21
N LEU A 781 71.88 42.28 8.18
CA LEU A 781 71.27 41.03 7.72
C LEU A 781 72.19 40.20 6.81
N GLU A 782 73.28 40.80 6.31
CA GLU A 782 74.20 40.31 5.28
C GLU A 782 73.52 40.15 3.91
N TYR A 783 74.10 40.75 2.87
CA TYR A 783 73.64 40.55 1.49
C TYR A 783 73.82 39.09 1.04
N PRO A 784 72.92 38.54 0.21
CA PRO A 784 71.75 39.20 -0.36
C PRO A 784 70.57 39.34 0.62
N VAL A 785 69.82 40.44 0.48
CA VAL A 785 68.59 40.71 1.25
C VAL A 785 67.39 40.82 0.32
N MET A 786 66.20 40.62 0.86
CA MET A 786 64.94 40.67 0.15
C MET A 786 64.10 41.83 0.69
N VAL A 787 63.85 42.82 -0.16
CA VAL A 787 63.03 44.01 0.16
C VAL A 787 61.57 43.69 -0.14
N LYS A 788 60.70 43.83 0.85
CA LYS A 788 59.29 43.44 0.76
C LYS A 788 58.36 44.57 1.18
N SER A 789 57.26 44.76 0.44
CA SER A 789 56.13 45.56 0.89
C SER A 789 55.33 44.82 1.97
N THR A 790 54.79 45.58 2.92
CA THR A 790 53.90 45.14 4.01
C THR A 790 52.60 44.51 3.52
N ALA A 791 52.03 45.10 2.48
CA ALA A 791 50.81 44.65 1.82
C ALA A 791 51.14 44.06 0.44
N GLY A 792 50.33 43.09 0.00
CA GLY A 792 50.41 42.49 -1.34
C GLY A 792 50.79 41.01 -1.38
N GLY A 793 50.45 40.36 -2.50
CA GLY A 793 50.66 38.93 -2.78
C GLY A 793 51.03 38.66 -4.24
N GLY A 794 51.45 37.43 -4.54
CA GLY A 794 51.80 37.02 -5.92
C GLY A 794 53.17 37.50 -6.43
N GLY A 795 54.08 37.93 -5.53
CA GLY A 795 55.44 38.35 -5.89
C GLY A 795 55.60 39.82 -6.28
N ILE A 796 54.52 40.60 -6.32
CA ILE A 796 54.55 42.05 -6.54
C ILE A 796 54.94 42.76 -5.23
N GLY A 797 55.81 43.78 -5.29
CA GLY A 797 56.34 44.45 -4.10
C GLY A 797 57.40 43.62 -3.37
N LEU A 798 58.18 42.83 -4.11
CA LEU A 798 59.22 41.95 -3.58
C LEU A 798 60.44 41.92 -4.51
N GLN A 799 61.61 42.35 -4.05
CA GLN A 799 62.84 42.34 -4.87
C GLN A 799 64.09 41.95 -4.06
N LYS A 800 64.92 41.09 -4.69
CA LYS A 800 66.23 40.69 -4.16
C LYS A 800 67.23 41.82 -4.40
N VAL A 801 68.06 42.10 -3.40
CA VAL A 801 69.15 43.07 -3.43
C VAL A 801 70.44 42.31 -3.13
N ASP A 802 71.35 42.25 -4.10
CA ASP A 802 72.61 41.52 -3.98
C ASP A 802 73.75 42.36 -3.39
N SER A 803 73.65 43.70 -3.42
CA SER A 803 74.69 44.61 -2.94
C SER A 803 74.12 45.96 -2.45
N GLU A 804 74.92 46.72 -1.70
CA GLU A 804 74.52 48.03 -1.16
C GLU A 804 74.23 49.08 -2.24
N GLU A 805 74.84 48.96 -3.42
CA GLU A 805 74.65 49.90 -4.54
C GLU A 805 73.20 49.88 -5.07
N ASP A 806 72.49 48.76 -4.92
CA ASP A 806 71.17 48.52 -5.51
C ASP A 806 70.00 48.86 -4.56
N ILE A 807 70.28 48.99 -3.25
CA ILE A 807 69.22 49.03 -2.23
C ILE A 807 68.34 50.28 -2.29
N GLU A 808 68.92 51.42 -2.64
CA GLU A 808 68.22 52.71 -2.67
C GLU A 808 67.14 52.73 -3.75
N HIS A 809 67.49 52.30 -4.96
CA HIS A 809 66.54 52.20 -6.07
C HIS A 809 65.46 51.14 -5.80
N ILE A 810 65.85 49.99 -5.25
CA ILE A 810 64.92 48.88 -4.99
C ILE A 810 63.95 49.22 -3.84
N PHE A 811 64.42 49.89 -2.79
CA PHE A 811 63.58 50.33 -1.67
C PHE A 811 62.47 51.28 -2.14
N GLU A 812 62.82 52.32 -2.91
CA GLU A 812 61.83 53.26 -3.46
C GLU A 812 60.88 52.56 -4.44
N THR A 813 61.38 51.62 -5.24
CA THR A 813 60.55 50.83 -6.18
C THR A 813 59.52 49.98 -5.43
N VAL A 814 59.95 49.22 -4.41
CA VAL A 814 59.07 48.37 -3.62
C VAL A 814 58.08 49.18 -2.80
N LYS A 815 58.52 50.31 -2.23
CA LYS A 815 57.65 51.27 -1.53
C LYS A 815 56.56 51.83 -2.44
N HIS A 816 56.93 52.30 -3.63
CA HIS A 816 56.00 52.83 -4.62
C HIS A 816 55.04 51.76 -5.14
N GLN A 817 55.52 50.53 -5.35
CA GLN A 817 54.66 49.39 -5.71
C GLN A 817 53.67 49.05 -4.58
N GLY A 818 54.12 49.06 -3.32
CA GLY A 818 53.25 48.88 -2.15
C GLY A 818 52.12 49.90 -2.12
N GLU A 819 52.47 51.18 -2.29
CA GLU A 819 51.49 52.28 -2.29
C GLU A 819 50.53 52.21 -3.48
N THR A 820 51.04 51.97 -4.68
CA THR A 820 50.24 52.00 -5.91
C THR A 820 49.32 50.80 -6.05
N PHE A 821 49.80 49.59 -5.75
CA PHE A 821 49.04 48.37 -5.95
C PHE A 821 48.22 47.96 -4.72
N PHE A 822 48.62 48.40 -3.52
CA PHE A 822 48.05 47.92 -2.26
C PHE A 822 47.72 49.03 -1.24
N GLY A 823 47.96 50.31 -1.57
CA GLY A 823 47.63 51.44 -0.71
C GLY A 823 48.47 51.56 0.57
N ASP A 824 49.59 50.82 0.68
CA ASP A 824 50.46 50.78 1.86
C ASP A 824 51.93 50.88 1.44
N ALA A 825 52.57 51.98 1.84
CA ALA A 825 53.97 52.28 1.53
C ALA A 825 54.98 51.63 2.51
N GLY A 826 54.53 50.74 3.40
CA GLY A 826 55.38 50.07 4.38
C GLY A 826 56.34 49.08 3.71
N VAL A 827 57.61 49.12 4.08
CA VAL A 827 58.66 48.23 3.57
C VAL A 827 59.45 47.61 4.72
N PHE A 828 59.87 46.37 4.57
CA PHE A 828 60.78 45.67 5.48
C PHE A 828 61.77 44.80 4.68
N LEU A 829 62.87 44.43 5.32
CA LEU A 829 63.93 43.59 4.75
C LEU A 829 63.97 42.23 5.44
N GLU A 830 64.26 41.18 4.68
CA GLU A 830 64.59 39.85 5.21
C GLU A 830 65.88 39.34 4.59
N ARG A 831 66.65 38.54 5.33
CA ARG A 831 67.78 37.81 4.75
C ARG A 831 67.27 36.91 3.63
N PHE A 832 67.88 36.99 2.46
CA PHE A 832 67.55 36.07 1.38
C PHE A 832 68.15 34.71 1.69
N ILE A 833 67.33 33.67 1.61
CA ILE A 833 67.76 32.28 1.81
C ILE A 833 67.77 31.64 0.43
N GLU A 834 68.95 31.23 -0.02
CA GLU A 834 69.16 30.50 -1.29
C GLU A 834 68.66 29.07 -1.25
#